data_AF-A0A965G196-F1
#
_entry.id   AF-A0A965G196-F1
#
_cell.length_a   1.000
_cell.length_b   1.000
_cell.length_c   1.000
_cell.angle_alpha   90.00
_cell.angle_beta   90.00
_cell.angle_gamma   90.00
#
_symmetry.space_group_name_H-M   'P 1'
#
loop_
_entity.id
_entity.type
_entity.pdbx_description
1 polymer ?
#
loop_
_entity_poly.entity_id
_entity_poly.type
_entity_poly.pdbx_seq_one_letter_code
_entity_poly.pdbx_strand_id
1 'polypeptide(L)'
;MSLPQGFRAWLEKESQLWQQDGLLPAGQRDQILARYPEEDVTSGRLAFALRTFGVLLLGAALLLVIGHNWDDLSRSGRLTTVLGGLIGLQGIGLWYSNRHSRQGSVLGHLAGCIMFGAAIALTGQIYHLDAHSPDAILAWCIGTLPFAVLLDSTLLYLGGLILAGVWLSYESQSFGFGAEWHNQAANHRLVFFALLAPAAWAAYRKARPGLAGAVAWATMFSWIYFGNDIGIPYFVLPLVIASLHATGDARARGWRFIGGVGVTVVTLVLGDINSTHRSDFFKQETITSLLILSLALLAVWSAVRSQLNLRIWPAGIALTTLLIGIANNYDFTQSPIGGVVIKAIANFSTLALAVWLIRLGLNEGRLRPYVYGSLVFLSWLITRYVDIGHDLGMLTMAGFFALIGVILFVLARVWKTQSENNLTTEMADYRPAWMEALISKAKPYARLLLIGAVALQAGTIGWMVWHHHQPMTSGERFTLRCRPVDPRDLLKGDYVILSYDFSPVHPWQERLLDEEWHQLHPETKNNRSMRAPYWQLPDDTLIFLPLTKNAEGFGEAGTPTLSRPNAGTYLRGLTRRNGFRFGIEAFYVKEGEGRKWEQLRNQGGLAAEIGILPDGRAGLINLKNVPKADLTPVAFRPLERFFRVRKNDAPAPRTMNRPFGVSTAILTETQAFAETYQPAALHGQNAVAPDFSKEMVLTYTLNETNFSTEVRFLKTERDGRLLVATVEEKPGVKQSHKSIPQAAVIVPRAGIEFVEFRNPNGTSISRDKVN
;
A
#
# COMPACT_ATOMS: atom_id res chain seq x y z
N MET A 1 -25.83 -41.89 -12.59
CA MET A 1 -24.68 -41.59 -13.46
C MET A 1 -24.76 -40.12 -13.83
N SER A 2 -23.69 -39.34 -13.63
CA SER A 2 -23.61 -37.98 -14.18
C SER A 2 -23.40 -38.09 -15.69
N LEU A 3 -24.35 -37.60 -16.48
CA LEU A 3 -24.27 -37.63 -17.94
C LEU A 3 -23.25 -36.58 -18.44
N PRO A 4 -22.64 -36.79 -19.61
CA PRO A 4 -21.74 -35.81 -20.22
C PRO A 4 -22.42 -34.46 -20.42
N GLN A 5 -21.68 -33.37 -20.26
CA GLN A 5 -22.20 -32.02 -20.47
C GLN A 5 -22.67 -31.85 -21.93
N GLY A 6 -23.91 -31.39 -22.12
CA GLY A 6 -24.51 -31.26 -23.46
C GLY A 6 -25.21 -32.52 -23.98
N PHE A 7 -25.20 -33.63 -23.23
CA PHE A 7 -25.91 -34.87 -23.60
C PHE A 7 -27.39 -34.65 -23.86
N ARG A 8 -28.10 -33.90 -23.00
CA ARG A 8 -29.54 -33.60 -23.22
C ARG A 8 -29.75 -32.75 -24.48
N ALA A 9 -28.92 -31.75 -24.73
CA ALA A 9 -29.03 -30.90 -25.92
C ALA A 9 -28.73 -31.66 -27.22
N TRP A 10 -27.78 -32.58 -27.18
CA TRP A 10 -27.55 -33.54 -28.26
C TRP A 10 -28.75 -34.46 -28.43
N LEU A 11 -29.24 -35.06 -27.34
CA LEU A 11 -30.39 -35.98 -27.35
C LEU A 11 -31.66 -35.29 -27.86
N GLU A 12 -31.87 -34.03 -27.54
CA GLU A 12 -32.99 -33.22 -28.02
C GLU A 12 -32.94 -33.02 -29.53
N LYS A 13 -31.76 -32.69 -30.08
CA LYS A 13 -31.55 -32.60 -31.53
C LYS A 13 -31.71 -33.95 -32.23
N GLU A 14 -31.08 -34.98 -31.69
CA GLU A 14 -31.05 -36.29 -32.32
C GLU A 14 -32.42 -36.98 -32.25
N SER A 15 -33.12 -36.89 -31.11
CA SER A 15 -34.48 -37.40 -30.97
C SER A 15 -35.50 -36.64 -31.82
N GLN A 16 -35.22 -35.38 -32.17
CA GLN A 16 -36.04 -34.63 -33.12
C GLN A 16 -35.84 -35.14 -34.55
N LEU A 17 -34.61 -35.48 -34.94
CA LEU A 17 -34.33 -36.13 -36.24
C LEU A 17 -34.98 -37.52 -36.31
N TRP A 18 -34.86 -38.34 -35.26
CA TRP A 18 -35.51 -39.65 -35.20
C TRP A 18 -37.03 -39.58 -35.29
N GLN A 19 -37.64 -38.50 -34.77
CA GLN A 19 -39.07 -38.28 -34.92
C GLN A 19 -39.44 -37.86 -36.35
N GLN A 20 -38.61 -37.03 -37.01
CA GLN A 20 -38.79 -36.63 -38.42
C GLN A 20 -38.61 -37.80 -39.38
N ASP A 21 -37.68 -38.71 -39.09
CA ASP A 21 -37.40 -39.92 -39.87
C ASP A 21 -38.44 -41.04 -39.62
N GLY A 22 -39.43 -40.81 -38.75
CA GLY A 22 -40.48 -41.78 -38.42
C GLY A 22 -40.03 -42.94 -37.51
N LEU A 23 -38.81 -42.88 -36.97
CA LEU A 23 -38.26 -43.90 -36.05
C LEU A 23 -38.86 -43.80 -34.64
N LEU A 24 -39.38 -42.63 -34.25
CA LEU A 24 -40.05 -42.40 -32.97
C LEU A 24 -41.55 -42.09 -33.16
N PRO A 25 -42.46 -42.86 -32.55
CA PRO A 25 -43.88 -42.54 -32.43
C PRO A 25 -44.14 -41.19 -31.74
N ALA A 26 -45.25 -40.55 -32.08
CA ALA A 26 -45.68 -39.29 -31.47
C ALA A 26 -45.80 -39.40 -29.94
N GLY A 27 -45.19 -38.47 -29.21
CA GLY A 27 -45.16 -38.43 -27.74
C GLY A 27 -44.05 -39.26 -27.07
N GLN A 28 -43.36 -40.15 -27.79
CA GLN A 28 -42.28 -40.97 -27.22
C GLN A 28 -40.98 -40.16 -27.01
N ARG A 29 -40.74 -39.16 -27.86
CA ARG A 29 -39.66 -38.16 -27.68
C ARG A 29 -39.77 -37.45 -26.33
N ASP A 30 -40.95 -36.98 -25.99
CA ASP A 30 -41.17 -36.20 -24.76
C ASP A 30 -40.98 -37.08 -23.52
N GLN A 31 -41.36 -38.36 -23.58
CA GLN A 31 -41.08 -39.34 -22.52
C GLN A 31 -39.58 -39.61 -22.33
N ILE A 32 -38.81 -39.65 -23.43
CA ILE A 32 -37.35 -39.82 -23.38
C ILE A 32 -36.70 -38.57 -22.76
N LEU A 33 -37.09 -37.36 -23.19
CA LEU A 33 -36.57 -36.10 -22.65
C LEU A 33 -36.96 -35.88 -21.17
N ALA A 34 -38.13 -36.35 -20.74
CA ALA A 34 -38.58 -36.29 -19.35
C ALA A 34 -37.72 -37.13 -18.39
N ARG A 35 -37.07 -38.20 -18.87
CA ARG A 35 -36.13 -38.99 -18.06
C ARG A 35 -34.83 -38.26 -17.75
N TYR A 36 -34.51 -37.20 -18.50
CA TYR A 36 -33.27 -36.45 -18.39
C TYR A 36 -33.56 -34.97 -18.16
N PRO A 37 -34.18 -34.55 -17.05
CA PRO A 37 -34.61 -33.16 -16.81
C PRO A 37 -33.50 -32.14 -17.06
N GLU A 38 -33.89 -30.93 -17.47
CA GLU A 38 -32.97 -29.85 -17.80
C GLU A 38 -32.20 -29.45 -16.54
N GLU A 39 -30.93 -29.83 -16.45
CA GLU A 39 -30.03 -29.21 -15.49
C GLU A 39 -29.71 -27.82 -16.02
N ASP A 40 -30.46 -26.84 -15.52
CA ASP A 40 -30.34 -25.45 -15.90
C ASP A 40 -29.09 -24.84 -15.23
N VAL A 41 -27.90 -25.31 -15.63
CA VAL A 41 -26.59 -24.97 -15.04
C VAL A 41 -26.33 -23.47 -15.10
N THR A 42 -26.83 -22.79 -16.13
CA THR A 42 -26.78 -21.33 -16.31
C THR A 42 -27.67 -20.61 -15.30
N SER A 43 -28.91 -21.05 -15.12
CA SER A 43 -29.84 -20.53 -14.10
C SER A 43 -29.26 -20.71 -12.69
N GLY A 44 -28.67 -21.87 -12.39
CA GLY A 44 -28.01 -22.13 -11.11
C GLY A 44 -26.77 -21.25 -10.83
N ARG A 45 -25.97 -20.93 -11.85
CA ARG A 45 -24.82 -20.02 -11.72
C ARG A 45 -25.24 -18.58 -11.51
N LEU A 46 -26.24 -18.10 -12.27
CA LEU A 46 -26.79 -16.76 -12.11
C LEU A 46 -27.46 -16.62 -10.73
N ALA A 47 -28.25 -17.59 -10.31
CA ALA A 47 -28.87 -17.61 -8.99
C ALA A 47 -27.81 -17.60 -7.88
N PHE A 48 -26.71 -18.34 -8.02
CA PHE A 48 -25.61 -18.30 -7.05
C PHE A 48 -24.88 -16.94 -7.03
N ALA A 49 -24.68 -16.32 -8.19
CA ALA A 49 -24.10 -14.97 -8.29
C ALA A 49 -25.02 -13.93 -7.62
N LEU A 50 -26.32 -13.99 -7.88
CA LEU A 50 -27.32 -13.13 -7.24
C LEU A 50 -27.38 -13.35 -5.72
N ARG A 51 -27.32 -14.60 -5.23
CA ARG A 51 -27.23 -14.90 -3.79
C ARG A 51 -25.94 -14.36 -3.18
N THR A 52 -24.82 -14.45 -3.90
CA THR A 52 -23.54 -13.87 -3.46
C THR A 52 -23.67 -12.35 -3.31
N PHE A 53 -24.23 -11.69 -4.31
CA PHE A 53 -24.48 -10.26 -4.28
C PHE A 53 -25.43 -9.87 -3.14
N GLY A 54 -26.51 -10.64 -2.94
CA GLY A 54 -27.43 -10.46 -1.82
C GLY A 54 -26.74 -10.57 -0.46
N VAL A 55 -25.82 -11.51 -0.26
CA VAL A 55 -25.02 -11.63 0.97
C VAL A 55 -24.10 -10.43 1.16
N LEU A 56 -23.45 -9.94 0.10
CA LEU A 56 -22.60 -8.74 0.17
C LEU A 56 -23.41 -7.50 0.55
N LEU A 57 -24.57 -7.30 -0.07
CA LEU A 57 -25.47 -6.18 0.23
C LEU A 57 -26.05 -6.28 1.65
N LEU A 58 -26.46 -7.47 2.10
CA LEU A 58 -26.91 -7.68 3.47
C LEU A 58 -25.79 -7.42 4.48
N GLY A 59 -24.56 -7.84 4.16
CA GLY A 59 -23.38 -7.54 4.97
C GLY A 59 -23.15 -6.03 5.08
N ALA A 60 -23.21 -5.31 3.95
CA ALA A 60 -23.10 -3.85 3.94
C ALA A 60 -24.23 -3.18 4.74
N ALA A 61 -25.48 -3.61 4.57
CA ALA A 61 -26.62 -3.09 5.33
C ALA A 61 -26.47 -3.32 6.83
N LEU A 62 -26.02 -4.51 7.25
CA LEU A 62 -25.76 -4.82 8.66
C LEU A 62 -24.67 -3.89 9.24
N LEU A 63 -23.58 -3.67 8.51
CA LEU A 63 -22.52 -2.74 8.94
C LEU A 63 -23.02 -1.31 9.06
N LEU A 64 -23.89 -0.85 8.14
CA LEU A 64 -24.50 0.48 8.22
C LEU A 64 -25.44 0.62 9.43
N VAL A 65 -26.24 -0.40 9.75
CA VAL A 65 -27.11 -0.40 10.94
C VAL A 65 -26.28 -0.39 12.22
N ILE A 66 -25.21 -1.19 12.28
CA ILE A 66 -24.28 -1.18 13.42
C ILE A 66 -23.62 0.20 13.55
N GLY A 67 -23.16 0.77 12.43
CA GLY A 67 -22.56 2.10 12.38
C GLY A 67 -23.51 3.20 12.88
N HIS A 68 -24.77 3.17 12.45
CA HIS A 68 -25.78 4.15 12.87
C HIS A 68 -26.04 4.13 14.38
N ASN A 69 -26.07 2.94 15.00
CA ASN A 69 -26.32 2.79 16.44
C ASN A 69 -25.02 2.80 17.28
N TRP A 70 -23.86 2.97 16.64
CA TRP A 70 -22.56 2.72 17.26
C TRP A 70 -22.29 3.64 18.46
N ASP A 71 -22.70 4.88 18.34
CA ASP A 71 -22.45 5.95 19.29
C ASP A 71 -23.25 5.86 20.59
N ASP A 72 -24.36 5.13 20.56
CA ASP A 72 -25.24 4.93 21.71
C ASP A 72 -24.91 3.65 22.48
N LEU A 73 -24.12 2.76 21.88
CA LEU A 73 -23.69 1.53 22.54
C LEU A 73 -22.57 1.80 23.55
N SER A 74 -22.73 1.27 24.76
CA SER A 74 -21.63 1.17 25.73
C SER A 74 -20.48 0.36 25.14
N ARG A 75 -19.26 0.52 25.69
CA ARG A 75 -18.08 -0.23 25.24
C ARG A 75 -18.32 -1.75 25.21
N SER A 76 -18.95 -2.29 26.25
CA SER A 76 -19.32 -3.71 26.33
C SER A 76 -20.40 -4.09 25.31
N GLY A 77 -21.34 -3.19 25.02
CA GLY A 77 -22.34 -3.35 23.97
C GLY A 77 -21.69 -3.44 22.58
N ARG A 78 -20.76 -2.53 22.26
CA ARG A 78 -20.00 -2.56 21.00
C ARG A 78 -19.23 -3.87 20.84
N LEU A 79 -18.52 -4.31 21.89
CA LEU A 79 -17.78 -5.56 21.88
C LEU A 79 -18.69 -6.79 21.67
N THR A 80 -19.84 -6.82 22.36
CA THR A 80 -20.82 -7.92 22.25
C THR A 80 -21.42 -7.97 20.85
N THR A 81 -21.74 -6.82 20.24
CA THR A 81 -22.21 -6.74 18.85
C THR A 81 -21.16 -7.28 17.88
N VAL A 82 -19.89 -6.89 18.05
CA VAL A 82 -18.79 -7.34 17.18
C VAL A 82 -18.58 -8.85 17.29
N LEU A 83 -18.41 -9.38 18.50
CA LEU A 83 -18.18 -10.82 18.73
C LEU A 83 -19.43 -11.65 18.37
N GLY A 84 -20.61 -11.18 18.74
CA GLY A 84 -21.89 -11.83 18.42
C GLY A 84 -22.15 -11.89 16.92
N GLY A 85 -21.87 -10.81 16.19
CA GLY A 85 -21.97 -10.77 14.73
C GLY A 85 -21.01 -11.76 14.06
N LEU A 86 -19.75 -11.78 14.51
CA LEU A 86 -18.74 -12.71 13.98
C LEU A 86 -19.12 -14.18 14.24
N ILE A 87 -19.43 -14.53 15.49
CA ILE A 87 -19.81 -15.89 15.89
C ILE A 87 -21.12 -16.30 15.20
N GLY A 88 -22.10 -15.39 15.12
CA GLY A 88 -23.39 -15.64 14.47
C GLY A 88 -23.24 -15.95 12.97
N LEU A 89 -22.53 -15.10 12.22
CA LEU A 89 -22.34 -15.30 10.78
C LEU A 89 -21.47 -16.52 10.47
N GLN A 90 -20.40 -16.76 11.25
CA GLN A 90 -19.62 -17.99 11.13
C GLN A 90 -20.43 -19.23 11.53
N GLY A 91 -21.30 -19.10 12.54
CA GLY A 91 -22.25 -20.12 12.98
C GLY A 91 -23.24 -20.51 11.90
N ILE A 92 -23.74 -19.55 11.11
CA ILE A 92 -24.56 -19.81 9.92
C ILE A 92 -23.78 -20.63 8.88
N GLY A 93 -22.50 -20.28 8.64
CA GLY A 93 -21.61 -21.08 7.79
C GLY A 93 -21.51 -22.54 8.24
N LEU A 94 -21.22 -22.75 9.52
CA LEU A 94 -21.14 -24.09 10.14
C LEU A 94 -22.48 -24.84 10.12
N TRP A 95 -23.59 -24.14 10.32
CA TRP A 95 -24.94 -24.71 10.28
C TRP A 95 -25.28 -25.27 8.90
N TYR A 96 -24.93 -24.54 7.83
CA TYR A 96 -25.08 -25.04 6.46
C TYR A 96 -24.07 -26.14 6.12
N SER A 97 -22.85 -26.11 6.68
CA SER A 97 -21.91 -27.22 6.58
C SER A 97 -22.49 -28.51 7.17
N ASN A 98 -23.18 -28.42 8.32
CA ASN A 98 -23.82 -29.57 8.98
C ASN A 98 -25.01 -30.12 8.18
N ARG A 99 -25.70 -29.29 7.38
CA ARG A 99 -26.75 -29.72 6.45
C ARG A 99 -26.23 -30.19 5.10
N HIS A 100 -24.91 -30.33 4.95
CA HIS A 100 -24.25 -30.71 3.69
C HIS A 100 -24.57 -29.76 2.51
N SER A 101 -25.02 -28.52 2.80
CA SER A 101 -25.28 -27.51 1.78
C SER A 101 -24.00 -26.75 1.46
N ARG A 102 -23.34 -27.15 0.37
CA ARG A 102 -22.08 -26.52 -0.06
C ARG A 102 -22.24 -25.03 -0.35
N GLN A 103 -23.29 -24.64 -1.07
CA GLN A 103 -23.52 -23.23 -1.42
C GLN A 103 -23.81 -22.39 -0.17
N GLY A 104 -24.66 -22.87 0.73
CA GLY A 104 -24.97 -22.18 1.98
C GLY A 104 -23.75 -22.04 2.88
N SER A 105 -22.92 -23.09 2.97
CA SER A 105 -21.68 -23.06 3.76
C SER A 105 -20.68 -22.02 3.22
N VAL A 106 -20.47 -21.99 1.90
CA VAL A 106 -19.59 -20.99 1.26
C VAL A 106 -20.08 -19.57 1.51
N LEU A 107 -21.38 -19.32 1.37
CA LEU A 107 -21.96 -18.00 1.57
C LEU A 107 -21.94 -17.56 3.04
N GLY A 108 -22.26 -18.45 3.97
CA GLY A 108 -22.20 -18.17 5.41
C GLY A 108 -20.77 -17.86 5.88
N HIS A 109 -19.79 -18.67 5.47
CA HIS A 109 -18.38 -18.39 5.79
C HIS A 109 -17.83 -17.16 5.07
N LEU A 110 -18.30 -16.83 3.87
CA LEU A 110 -17.98 -15.55 3.22
C LEU A 110 -18.46 -14.36 4.06
N ALA A 111 -19.71 -14.39 4.51
CA ALA A 111 -20.26 -13.35 5.38
C ALA A 111 -19.48 -13.27 6.71
N GLY A 112 -19.14 -14.41 7.30
CA GLY A 112 -18.31 -14.50 8.50
C GLY A 112 -16.91 -13.91 8.29
N CYS A 113 -16.25 -14.19 7.16
CA CYS A 113 -14.96 -13.59 6.82
C CYS A 113 -15.05 -12.08 6.61
N ILE A 114 -16.13 -11.55 6.02
CA ILE A 114 -16.33 -10.09 5.91
C ILE A 114 -16.51 -9.48 7.29
N MET A 115 -17.33 -10.10 8.14
CA MET A 115 -17.52 -9.66 9.52
C MET A 115 -16.24 -9.75 10.34
N PHE A 116 -15.33 -10.68 10.04
CA PHE A 116 -14.02 -10.73 10.69
C PHE A 116 -13.17 -9.49 10.38
N GLY A 117 -13.13 -9.05 9.11
CA GLY A 117 -12.50 -7.79 8.73
C GLY A 117 -13.13 -6.59 9.45
N ALA A 118 -14.46 -6.54 9.48
CA ALA A 118 -15.18 -5.51 10.23
C ALA A 118 -14.90 -5.56 11.73
N ALA A 119 -14.79 -6.76 12.32
CA ALA A 119 -14.48 -6.95 13.73
C ALA A 119 -13.09 -6.42 14.08
N ILE A 120 -12.08 -6.64 13.22
CA ILE A 120 -10.73 -6.06 13.39
C ILE A 120 -10.82 -4.53 13.39
N ALA A 121 -11.49 -3.95 12.38
CA ALA A 121 -11.62 -2.50 12.24
C ALA A 121 -12.38 -1.84 13.40
N LEU A 122 -13.52 -2.40 13.78
CA LEU A 122 -14.36 -1.90 14.87
C LEU A 122 -13.67 -2.04 16.23
N THR A 123 -12.93 -3.13 16.46
CA THR A 123 -12.09 -3.28 17.67
C THR A 123 -11.01 -2.21 17.70
N GLY A 124 -10.40 -1.91 16.54
CA GLY A 124 -9.48 -0.78 16.37
C GLY A 124 -10.08 0.55 16.83
N GLN A 125 -11.33 0.83 16.45
CA GLN A 125 -12.03 2.05 16.86
C GLN A 125 -12.37 2.06 18.36
N ILE A 126 -12.85 0.95 18.93
CA ILE A 126 -13.23 0.84 20.36
C ILE A 126 -12.06 1.17 21.29
N TYR A 127 -10.85 0.74 20.92
CA TYR A 127 -9.63 0.89 21.73
C TYR A 127 -8.68 1.97 21.23
N HIS A 128 -9.11 2.77 20.24
CA HIS A 128 -8.31 3.86 19.67
C HIS A 128 -6.92 3.42 19.18
N LEU A 129 -6.87 2.31 18.46
CA LEU A 129 -5.62 1.73 18.00
C LEU A 129 -5.01 2.57 16.87
N ASP A 130 -3.82 3.10 17.13
CA ASP A 130 -2.92 3.62 16.09
C ASP A 130 -2.02 2.49 15.55
N ALA A 131 -2.65 1.51 14.92
CA ALA A 131 -1.95 0.37 14.32
C ALA A 131 -1.53 0.68 12.87
N HIS A 132 -0.41 0.09 12.45
CA HIS A 132 0.00 0.05 11.04
C HIS A 132 -1.15 -0.55 10.22
N SER A 133 -1.80 0.30 9.42
CA SER A 133 -3.07 -0.05 8.76
C SER A 133 -3.00 -1.30 7.87
N PRO A 134 -1.88 -1.62 7.19
CA PRO A 134 -1.73 -2.88 6.45
C PRO A 134 -1.87 -4.15 7.31
N ASP A 135 -1.42 -4.16 8.57
CA ASP A 135 -1.42 -5.38 9.40
C ASP A 135 -2.83 -5.94 9.62
N ALA A 136 -3.82 -5.05 9.75
CA ALA A 136 -5.23 -5.44 9.86
C ALA A 136 -5.73 -6.19 8.61
N ILE A 137 -5.33 -5.73 7.41
CA ILE A 137 -5.70 -6.35 6.15
C ILE A 137 -4.98 -7.69 5.98
N LEU A 138 -3.72 -7.79 6.40
CA LEU A 138 -2.96 -9.03 6.39
C LEU A 138 -3.61 -10.08 7.31
N ALA A 139 -3.95 -9.69 8.54
CA ALA A 139 -4.65 -10.55 9.49
C ALA A 139 -6.00 -11.03 8.94
N TRP A 140 -6.75 -10.15 8.27
CA TRP A 140 -8.00 -10.50 7.60
C TRP A 140 -7.78 -11.51 6.46
N CYS A 141 -6.76 -11.29 5.62
CA CYS A 141 -6.39 -12.19 4.54
C CYS A 141 -6.05 -13.58 5.09
N ILE A 142 -5.14 -13.67 6.06
CA ILE A 142 -4.73 -14.91 6.71
C ILE A 142 -5.92 -15.61 7.37
N GLY A 143 -6.78 -14.86 8.06
CA GLY A 143 -8.00 -15.38 8.69
C GLY A 143 -9.02 -15.94 7.70
N THR A 144 -8.95 -15.57 6.41
CA THR A 144 -9.87 -16.04 5.35
C THR A 144 -9.35 -17.30 4.65
N LEU A 145 -8.03 -17.51 4.60
CA LEU A 145 -7.40 -18.62 3.88
C LEU A 145 -7.87 -20.02 4.31
N PRO A 146 -8.02 -20.34 5.62
CA PRO A 146 -8.50 -21.66 6.03
C PRO A 146 -9.85 -22.03 5.42
N PHE A 147 -10.79 -21.08 5.36
CA PHE A 147 -12.11 -21.29 4.78
C PHE A 147 -12.03 -21.49 3.26
N ALA A 148 -11.18 -20.72 2.58
CA ALA A 148 -10.95 -20.88 1.15
C ALA A 148 -10.41 -22.27 0.81
N VAL A 149 -9.45 -22.76 1.60
CA VAL A 149 -8.81 -24.08 1.42
C VAL A 149 -9.74 -25.23 1.78
N LEU A 150 -10.41 -25.17 2.94
CA LEU A 150 -11.26 -26.25 3.43
C LEU A 150 -12.54 -26.42 2.59
N LEU A 151 -13.16 -25.30 2.17
CA LEU A 151 -14.37 -25.33 1.33
C LEU A 151 -14.05 -25.45 -0.16
N ASP A 152 -12.78 -25.23 -0.53
CA ASP A 152 -12.25 -25.28 -1.88
C ASP A 152 -13.13 -24.48 -2.86
N SER A 153 -13.45 -23.24 -2.47
CA SER A 153 -14.37 -22.35 -3.18
C SER A 153 -13.62 -21.26 -3.93
N THR A 154 -13.86 -21.17 -5.25
CA THR A 154 -13.29 -20.10 -6.10
C THR A 154 -13.61 -18.71 -5.53
N LEU A 155 -14.82 -18.51 -5.00
CA LEU A 155 -15.25 -17.21 -4.46
C LEU A 155 -14.39 -16.75 -3.28
N LEU A 156 -14.10 -17.65 -2.33
CA LEU A 156 -13.27 -17.34 -1.17
C LEU A 156 -11.80 -17.14 -1.56
N TYR A 157 -11.29 -17.90 -2.53
CA TYR A 157 -9.96 -17.64 -3.07
C TYR A 157 -9.87 -16.27 -3.76
N LEU A 158 -10.87 -15.87 -4.53
CA LEU A 158 -10.92 -14.54 -5.13
C LEU A 158 -10.94 -13.43 -4.06
N GLY A 159 -11.74 -13.61 -3.00
CA GLY A 159 -11.73 -12.69 -1.85
C GLY A 159 -10.34 -12.58 -1.20
N GLY A 160 -9.66 -13.72 -0.98
CA GLY A 160 -8.29 -13.74 -0.46
C GLY A 160 -7.27 -13.05 -1.39
N LEU A 161 -7.38 -13.24 -2.70
CA LEU A 161 -6.53 -12.56 -3.68
C LEU A 161 -6.74 -11.04 -3.67
N ILE A 162 -7.99 -10.58 -3.54
CA ILE A 162 -8.32 -9.15 -3.41
C ILE A 162 -7.70 -8.60 -2.12
N LEU A 163 -7.89 -9.27 -0.98
CA LEU A 163 -7.31 -8.85 0.30
C LEU A 163 -5.78 -8.80 0.25
N ALA A 164 -5.13 -9.77 -0.37
CA ALA A 164 -3.68 -9.77 -0.55
C ALA A 164 -3.20 -8.58 -1.42
N GLY A 165 -3.95 -8.24 -2.48
CA GLY A 165 -3.65 -7.09 -3.33
C GLY A 165 -3.84 -5.75 -2.59
N VAL A 166 -4.93 -5.62 -1.84
CA VAL A 166 -5.19 -4.42 -1.01
C VAL A 166 -4.10 -4.27 0.05
N TRP A 167 -3.72 -5.34 0.74
CA TRP A 167 -2.62 -5.34 1.71
C TRP A 167 -1.32 -4.82 1.09
N LEU A 168 -0.91 -5.42 -0.04
CA LEU A 168 0.32 -5.03 -0.74
C LEU A 168 0.29 -3.55 -1.17
N SER A 169 -0.88 -3.06 -1.59
CA SER A 169 -1.07 -1.66 -1.99
C SER A 169 -0.86 -0.71 -0.80
N TYR A 170 -1.46 -1.02 0.35
CA TYR A 170 -1.31 -0.23 1.57
C TYR A 170 0.14 -0.24 2.10
N GLU A 171 0.82 -1.39 2.03
CA GLU A 171 2.23 -1.50 2.40
C GLU A 171 3.10 -0.61 1.50
N SER A 172 2.86 -0.65 0.18
CA SER A 172 3.61 0.15 -0.78
C SER A 172 3.43 1.67 -0.61
N GLN A 173 2.25 2.12 -0.17
CA GLN A 173 1.97 3.54 0.07
C GLN A 173 2.55 4.05 1.40
N SER A 174 2.68 3.17 2.40
CA SER A 174 3.17 3.54 3.73
C SER A 174 4.65 3.93 3.73
N PHE A 175 5.43 3.43 2.77
CA PHE A 175 6.85 3.72 2.62
C PHE A 175 7.10 4.65 1.42
N GLY A 176 6.99 5.96 1.58
CA GLY A 176 7.38 6.91 0.52
C GLY A 176 8.90 7.07 0.38
N PHE A 177 9.43 7.11 -0.85
CA PHE A 177 10.75 7.65 -1.25
C PHE A 177 11.98 7.42 -0.33
N GLY A 178 12.76 6.37 -0.58
CA GLY A 178 14.10 6.16 0.01
C GLY A 178 14.86 4.97 -0.58
N ALA A 179 16.19 4.89 -0.38
CA ALA A 179 17.04 3.80 -0.90
C ALA A 179 16.91 2.49 -0.10
N GLU A 180 16.44 2.55 1.14
CA GLU A 180 16.20 1.38 2.03
C GLU A 180 15.04 0.48 1.56
N TRP A 181 14.24 0.99 0.62
CA TRP A 181 13.11 0.31 0.01
C TRP A 181 13.45 -1.01 -0.67
N HIS A 182 14.66 -1.14 -1.23
CA HIS A 182 15.03 -2.32 -2.02
C HIS A 182 15.07 -3.61 -1.18
N ASN A 183 15.48 -3.54 0.09
CA ASN A 183 15.60 -4.71 0.97
C ASN A 183 14.26 -5.08 1.63
N GLN A 184 13.46 -4.10 2.03
CA GLN A 184 12.17 -4.35 2.69
C GLN A 184 11.05 -4.69 1.68
N ALA A 185 11.06 -4.09 0.48
CA ALA A 185 10.14 -4.43 -0.60
C ALA A 185 10.28 -5.91 -1.06
N ALA A 186 11.48 -6.48 -0.99
CA ALA A 186 11.70 -7.90 -1.28
C ALA A 186 10.95 -8.80 -0.28
N ASN A 187 10.94 -8.45 1.01
CA ASN A 187 10.25 -9.22 2.05
C ASN A 187 8.73 -9.21 1.86
N HIS A 188 8.13 -8.05 1.57
CA HIS A 188 6.69 -7.95 1.36
C HIS A 188 6.21 -8.71 0.10
N ARG A 189 7.04 -8.78 -0.94
CA ARG A 189 6.74 -9.57 -2.15
C ARG A 189 6.71 -11.07 -1.88
N LEU A 190 7.63 -11.58 -1.08
CA LEU A 190 7.64 -13.00 -0.69
C LEU A 190 6.36 -13.36 0.08
N VAL A 191 5.94 -12.49 1.01
CA VAL A 191 4.67 -12.65 1.72
C VAL A 191 3.49 -12.60 0.75
N PHE A 192 3.47 -11.66 -0.18
CA PHE A 192 2.41 -11.57 -1.18
C PHE A 192 2.31 -12.85 -2.03
N PHE A 193 3.41 -13.35 -2.58
CA PHE A 193 3.42 -14.59 -3.34
C PHE A 193 3.01 -15.81 -2.51
N ALA A 194 3.38 -15.84 -1.22
CA ALA A 194 2.91 -16.86 -0.29
C ALA A 194 1.38 -16.81 -0.10
N LEU A 195 0.78 -15.62 -0.06
CA LEU A 195 -0.68 -15.45 0.00
C LEU A 195 -1.39 -15.88 -1.30
N LEU A 196 -0.73 -15.78 -2.46
CA LEU A 196 -1.30 -16.27 -3.73
C LEU A 196 -1.25 -17.81 -3.86
N ALA A 197 -0.29 -18.45 -3.17
CA ALA A 197 0.00 -19.87 -3.35
C ALA A 197 -1.22 -20.80 -3.15
N PRO A 198 -2.10 -20.62 -2.14
CA PRO A 198 -3.31 -21.44 -1.99
C PRO A 198 -4.28 -21.32 -3.16
N ALA A 199 -4.42 -20.13 -3.75
CA ALA A 199 -5.28 -19.91 -4.91
C ALA A 199 -4.67 -20.49 -6.19
N ALA A 200 -3.36 -20.30 -6.38
CA ALA A 200 -2.60 -20.90 -7.48
C ALA A 200 -2.71 -22.43 -7.41
N TRP A 201 -2.52 -22.99 -6.23
CA TRP A 201 -2.68 -24.42 -5.95
C TRP A 201 -4.06 -24.94 -6.35
N ALA A 202 -5.11 -24.27 -5.88
CA ALA A 202 -6.48 -24.64 -6.19
C ALA A 202 -6.83 -24.48 -7.69
N ALA A 203 -6.21 -23.50 -8.37
CA ALA A 203 -6.37 -23.31 -9.80
C ALA A 203 -5.80 -24.49 -10.61
N TYR A 204 -4.64 -25.00 -10.22
CA TYR A 204 -3.96 -26.10 -10.90
C TYR A 204 -4.56 -27.47 -10.60
N ARG A 205 -4.90 -27.72 -9.34
CA ARG A 205 -5.43 -29.03 -8.90
C ARG A 205 -6.70 -29.43 -9.65
N LYS A 206 -7.63 -28.49 -9.82
CA LYS A 206 -8.96 -28.71 -10.45
C LYS A 206 -9.10 -28.01 -11.80
N ALA A 207 -7.98 -27.62 -12.41
CA ALA A 207 -7.93 -26.94 -13.71
C ALA A 207 -8.94 -25.78 -13.86
N ARG A 208 -9.01 -24.88 -12.87
CA ARG A 208 -9.95 -23.75 -12.81
C ARG A 208 -9.37 -22.53 -13.57
N PRO A 209 -9.72 -22.31 -14.85
CA PRO A 209 -9.10 -21.26 -15.68
C PRO A 209 -9.31 -19.84 -15.14
N GLY A 210 -10.49 -19.57 -14.59
CA GLY A 210 -10.82 -18.25 -14.04
C GLY A 210 -9.97 -17.92 -12.82
N LEU A 211 -9.72 -18.90 -11.95
CA LEU A 211 -8.87 -18.72 -10.78
C LEU A 211 -7.40 -18.59 -11.18
N ALA A 212 -6.93 -19.36 -12.17
CA ALA A 212 -5.61 -19.18 -12.75
C ALA A 212 -5.42 -17.77 -13.34
N GLY A 213 -6.46 -17.23 -13.98
CA GLY A 213 -6.48 -15.85 -14.47
C GLY A 213 -6.43 -14.81 -13.34
N ALA A 214 -7.17 -15.03 -12.26
CA ALA A 214 -7.11 -14.14 -11.09
C ALA A 214 -5.73 -14.14 -10.41
N VAL A 215 -5.08 -15.30 -10.33
CA VAL A 215 -3.69 -15.42 -9.84
C VAL A 215 -2.73 -14.72 -10.79
N ALA A 216 -2.88 -14.92 -12.11
CA ALA A 216 -2.10 -14.22 -13.12
C ALA A 216 -2.24 -12.70 -13.02
N TRP A 217 -3.47 -12.22 -12.80
CA TRP A 217 -3.74 -10.80 -12.57
C TRP A 217 -3.07 -10.31 -11.29
N ALA A 218 -3.14 -11.07 -10.19
CA ALA A 218 -2.48 -10.71 -8.93
C ALA A 218 -0.94 -10.63 -9.09
N THR A 219 -0.34 -11.51 -9.89
CA THR A 219 1.11 -11.44 -10.20
C THR A 219 1.49 -10.27 -11.10
N MET A 220 0.57 -9.78 -11.95
CA MET A 220 0.74 -8.48 -12.57
C MET A 220 0.61 -7.40 -11.49
N PHE A 221 -0.50 -7.39 -10.74
CA PHE A 221 -0.89 -6.38 -9.75
C PHE A 221 0.19 -5.99 -8.73
N SER A 222 1.18 -6.84 -8.45
CA SER A 222 2.39 -6.46 -7.69
C SER A 222 3.18 -5.28 -8.26
N TRP A 223 2.77 -4.74 -9.41
CA TRP A 223 3.34 -3.60 -10.15
C TRP A 223 2.70 -2.20 -9.92
N ILE A 224 1.48 -2.01 -9.35
CA ILE A 224 0.70 -0.76 -9.59
C ILE A 224 1.21 0.41 -8.73
N TYR A 225 1.81 0.17 -7.56
CA TYR A 225 2.03 1.26 -6.60
C TYR A 225 3.41 1.28 -5.93
N PHE A 226 4.41 0.71 -6.60
CA PHE A 226 5.78 0.69 -6.10
C PHE A 226 6.61 1.86 -6.67
N GLY A 227 6.34 3.09 -6.21
CA GLY A 227 7.29 4.21 -6.33
C GLY A 227 7.71 4.66 -7.74
N ASN A 228 6.79 4.64 -8.71
CA ASN A 228 7.02 4.91 -10.14
C ASN A 228 7.77 3.81 -10.92
N ASP A 229 7.92 2.58 -10.39
CA ASP A 229 8.69 1.51 -11.03
C ASP A 229 7.83 0.43 -11.70
N ILE A 230 7.35 0.82 -12.88
CA ILE A 230 6.94 0.04 -14.05
C ILE A 230 7.69 -1.27 -14.39
N GLY A 231 7.59 -2.38 -13.65
CA GLY A 231 8.33 -3.61 -13.99
C GLY A 231 7.77 -4.42 -15.17
N ILE A 232 8.33 -4.25 -16.39
CA ILE A 232 7.99 -5.05 -17.59
C ILE A 232 7.97 -6.57 -17.33
N PRO A 233 8.91 -7.17 -16.55
CA PRO A 233 8.90 -8.61 -16.32
C PRO A 233 7.59 -9.16 -15.76
N TYR A 234 6.89 -8.40 -14.90
CA TYR A 234 5.62 -8.84 -14.30
C TYR A 234 4.45 -8.83 -15.30
N PHE A 235 4.45 -7.93 -16.29
CA PHE A 235 3.49 -7.93 -17.41
C PHE A 235 3.63 -9.18 -18.29
N VAL A 236 4.87 -9.64 -18.45
CA VAL A 236 5.20 -10.72 -19.38
C VAL A 236 5.16 -12.10 -18.70
N LEU A 237 5.41 -12.16 -17.40
CA LEU A 237 5.47 -13.39 -16.61
C LEU A 237 4.24 -14.31 -16.82
N PRO A 238 2.97 -13.81 -16.83
CA PRO A 238 1.85 -14.69 -17.10
C PRO A 238 1.89 -15.38 -18.47
N LEU A 239 2.41 -14.72 -19.51
CA LEU A 239 2.55 -15.33 -20.84
C LEU A 239 3.72 -16.34 -20.88
N VAL A 240 4.79 -16.08 -20.12
CA VAL A 240 5.88 -17.06 -19.91
C VAL A 240 5.33 -18.32 -19.25
N ILE A 241 4.59 -18.17 -18.13
CA ILE A 241 3.96 -19.29 -17.43
C ILE A 241 2.99 -20.03 -18.36
N ALA A 242 2.16 -19.31 -19.12
CA ALA A 242 1.25 -19.91 -20.08
C ALA A 242 1.95 -20.79 -21.13
N SER A 243 3.16 -20.40 -21.54
CA SER A 243 3.95 -21.09 -22.57
C SER A 243 4.59 -22.39 -22.06
N LEU A 244 4.77 -22.53 -20.75
CA LEU A 244 5.19 -23.78 -20.10
C LEU A 244 4.12 -24.87 -20.15
N HIS A 245 2.86 -24.52 -20.46
CA HIS A 245 1.77 -25.48 -20.53
C HIS A 245 1.55 -26.02 -21.95
N ALA A 246 0.99 -27.23 -22.03
CA ALA A 246 0.57 -27.81 -23.31
C ALA A 246 -0.55 -26.99 -23.97
N THR A 247 -0.67 -27.13 -25.29
CA THR A 247 -1.78 -26.58 -26.08
C THR A 247 -3.10 -27.21 -25.62
N GLY A 248 -4.17 -26.42 -25.54
CA GLY A 248 -5.45 -26.89 -24.98
C GLY A 248 -5.52 -26.95 -23.45
N ASP A 249 -4.42 -26.79 -22.72
CA ASP A 249 -4.42 -26.89 -21.25
C ASP A 249 -5.36 -25.86 -20.61
N ALA A 250 -6.36 -26.36 -19.87
CA ALA A 250 -7.36 -25.56 -19.19
C ALA A 250 -6.76 -24.60 -18.14
N ARG A 251 -5.65 -24.97 -17.50
CA ARG A 251 -4.94 -24.18 -16.47
C ARG A 251 -4.27 -22.97 -17.10
N ALA A 252 -3.72 -23.15 -18.30
CA ALA A 252 -3.03 -22.10 -19.04
C ALA A 252 -3.96 -20.98 -19.53
N ARG A 253 -5.27 -21.22 -19.63
CA ARG A 253 -6.22 -20.27 -20.24
C ARG A 253 -6.21 -18.91 -19.56
N GLY A 254 -6.24 -18.89 -18.23
CA GLY A 254 -6.20 -17.65 -17.45
C GLY A 254 -4.87 -16.90 -17.64
N TRP A 255 -3.76 -17.64 -17.58
CA TRP A 255 -2.42 -17.12 -17.82
C TRP A 255 -2.25 -16.55 -19.24
N ARG A 256 -2.77 -17.21 -20.28
CA ARG A 256 -2.74 -16.74 -21.68
C ARG A 256 -3.49 -15.43 -21.83
N PHE A 257 -4.68 -15.33 -21.23
CA PHE A 257 -5.50 -14.13 -21.31
C PHE A 257 -4.81 -12.95 -20.64
N ILE A 258 -4.41 -13.09 -19.37
CA ILE A 258 -3.76 -12.01 -18.64
C ILE A 258 -2.39 -11.67 -19.21
N GLY A 259 -1.59 -12.68 -19.58
CA GLY A 259 -0.28 -12.46 -20.20
C GLY A 259 -0.37 -11.82 -21.58
N GLY A 260 -1.39 -12.16 -22.36
CA GLY A 260 -1.68 -11.46 -23.60
C GLY A 260 -2.01 -9.99 -23.36
N VAL A 261 -2.78 -9.67 -22.30
CA VAL A 261 -3.10 -8.27 -21.95
C VAL A 261 -1.83 -7.53 -21.54
N GLY A 262 -1.03 -8.14 -20.66
CA GLY A 262 0.23 -7.57 -20.21
C GLY A 262 1.19 -7.28 -21.36
N VAL A 263 1.44 -8.25 -22.24
CA VAL A 263 2.30 -8.06 -23.41
C VAL A 263 1.74 -7.01 -24.38
N THR A 264 0.43 -6.97 -24.59
CA THR A 264 -0.20 -5.95 -25.44
C THR A 264 0.07 -4.55 -24.89
N VAL A 265 -0.12 -4.33 -23.58
CA VAL A 265 0.14 -3.03 -22.95
C VAL A 265 1.62 -2.65 -23.11
N VAL A 266 2.55 -3.55 -22.79
CA VAL A 266 3.99 -3.26 -22.90
C VAL A 266 4.39 -2.93 -24.34
N THR A 267 3.95 -3.74 -25.31
CA THR A 267 4.35 -3.58 -26.71
C THR A 267 3.70 -2.36 -27.37
N LEU A 268 2.49 -1.96 -26.97
CA LEU A 268 1.87 -0.70 -27.43
C LEU A 268 2.61 0.52 -26.88
N VAL A 269 2.98 0.51 -25.60
CA VAL A 269 3.73 1.61 -24.98
C VAL A 269 5.14 1.75 -25.58
N LEU A 270 5.89 0.64 -25.68
CA LEU A 270 7.22 0.66 -26.30
C LEU A 270 7.19 0.90 -27.81
N GLY A 271 6.05 0.61 -28.45
CA GLY A 271 5.82 0.78 -29.86
C GLY A 271 5.38 2.19 -30.26
N ASP A 272 5.10 3.09 -29.32
CA ASP A 272 4.69 4.48 -29.60
C ASP A 272 5.71 5.18 -30.51
N ILE A 273 5.28 5.62 -31.69
CA ILE A 273 6.17 6.24 -32.69
C ILE A 273 6.50 7.68 -32.31
N ASN A 274 5.58 8.39 -31.66
CA ASN A 274 5.69 9.82 -31.39
C ASN A 274 6.42 10.13 -30.09
N SER A 275 6.58 9.14 -29.21
CA SER A 275 7.42 9.29 -28.01
C SER A 275 8.90 9.49 -28.39
N THR A 276 9.46 10.66 -28.05
CA THR A 276 10.86 11.02 -28.29
C THR A 276 11.80 10.64 -27.13
N HIS A 277 11.26 10.21 -26.00
CA HIS A 277 12.01 9.88 -24.79
C HIS A 277 11.78 8.43 -24.35
N ARG A 278 12.76 7.87 -23.62
CA ARG A 278 12.61 6.65 -22.82
C ARG A 278 11.27 6.74 -22.07
N SER A 279 10.43 5.72 -22.19
CA SER A 279 9.22 5.68 -21.37
C SER A 279 9.64 5.57 -19.90
N ASP A 280 9.64 6.68 -19.15
CA ASP A 280 9.76 6.68 -17.68
C ASP A 280 8.69 5.81 -17.02
N PHE A 281 7.68 5.42 -17.81
CA PHE A 281 6.65 4.46 -17.47
C PHE A 281 7.20 3.12 -17.01
N PHE A 282 8.31 2.63 -17.58
CA PHE A 282 8.89 1.33 -17.21
C PHE A 282 10.27 1.49 -16.59
N LYS A 283 10.47 0.95 -15.38
CA LYS A 283 11.80 0.87 -14.72
C LYS A 283 12.18 -0.58 -14.48
N GLN A 284 13.48 -0.86 -14.48
CA GLN A 284 14.00 -2.21 -14.49
C GLN A 284 14.52 -2.66 -13.12
N GLU A 285 14.11 -3.87 -12.73
CA GLU A 285 14.68 -4.60 -11.62
C GLU A 285 15.59 -5.71 -12.15
N THR A 286 16.90 -5.60 -11.92
CA THR A 286 17.90 -6.49 -12.53
C THR A 286 17.67 -7.96 -12.18
N ILE A 287 17.45 -8.28 -10.91
CA ILE A 287 17.33 -9.67 -10.43
C ILE A 287 16.05 -10.33 -10.98
N THR A 288 14.90 -9.65 -10.87
CA THR A 288 13.61 -10.20 -11.30
C THR A 288 13.55 -10.32 -12.82
N SER A 289 14.13 -9.37 -13.55
CA SER A 289 14.31 -9.47 -15.01
C SER A 289 15.13 -10.69 -15.39
N LEU A 290 16.26 -10.95 -14.72
CA LEU A 290 17.09 -12.12 -14.99
C LEU A 290 16.35 -13.44 -14.71
N LEU A 291 15.61 -13.52 -13.59
CA LEU A 291 14.83 -14.71 -13.24
C LEU A 291 13.74 -15.00 -14.27
N ILE A 292 12.99 -13.97 -14.68
CA ILE A 292 11.87 -14.11 -15.62
C ILE A 292 12.39 -14.34 -17.05
N LEU A 293 13.51 -13.72 -17.43
CA LEU A 293 14.21 -14.01 -18.68
C LEU A 293 14.69 -15.47 -18.72
N SER A 294 15.27 -15.97 -17.63
CA SER A 294 15.68 -17.37 -17.51
C SER A 294 14.48 -18.31 -17.69
N LEU A 295 13.35 -17.98 -17.07
CA LEU A 295 12.10 -18.74 -17.22
C LEU A 295 11.55 -18.67 -18.65
N ALA A 296 11.66 -17.52 -19.32
CA ALA A 296 11.25 -17.35 -20.72
C ALA A 296 12.12 -18.19 -21.67
N LEU A 297 13.43 -18.23 -21.45
CA LEU A 297 14.35 -19.10 -22.19
C LEU A 297 14.01 -20.58 -21.98
N LEU A 298 13.71 -20.99 -20.75
CA LEU A 298 13.23 -22.33 -20.45
C LEU A 298 11.89 -22.64 -21.14
N ALA A 299 10.98 -21.67 -21.22
CA ALA A 299 9.70 -21.83 -21.91
C ALA A 299 9.90 -22.00 -23.42
N VAL A 300 10.79 -21.22 -24.04
CA VAL A 300 11.15 -21.37 -25.46
C VAL A 300 11.81 -22.73 -25.70
N TRP A 301 12.79 -23.12 -24.87
CA TRP A 301 13.46 -24.42 -24.98
C TRP A 301 12.47 -25.59 -24.86
N SER A 302 11.57 -25.53 -23.87
CA SER A 302 10.50 -26.52 -23.69
C SER A 302 9.55 -26.57 -24.87
N ALA A 303 9.18 -25.41 -25.43
CA ALA A 303 8.30 -25.31 -26.58
C ALA A 303 8.94 -25.90 -27.84
N VAL A 304 10.19 -25.54 -28.14
CA VAL A 304 10.97 -26.07 -29.28
C VAL A 304 11.13 -27.58 -29.17
N ARG A 305 11.49 -28.09 -27.98
CA ARG A 305 11.62 -29.54 -27.75
C ARG A 305 10.31 -30.29 -27.95
N SER A 306 9.17 -29.64 -27.66
CA SER A 306 7.86 -30.27 -27.84
C SER A 306 7.35 -30.31 -29.28
N GLN A 307 8.03 -29.66 -30.24
CA GLN A 307 7.62 -29.55 -31.66
C GLN A 307 6.19 -28.99 -31.87
N LEU A 308 5.59 -28.38 -30.85
CA LEU A 308 4.26 -27.78 -30.91
C LEU A 308 4.38 -26.29 -31.26
N ASN A 309 4.20 -25.97 -32.55
CA ASN A 309 4.29 -24.60 -33.08
C ASN A 309 3.47 -23.58 -32.26
N LEU A 310 2.29 -23.96 -31.77
CA LEU A 310 1.41 -23.09 -30.97
C LEU A 310 1.99 -22.69 -29.60
N ARG A 311 3.03 -23.36 -29.08
CA ARG A 311 3.75 -23.00 -27.84
C ARG A 311 4.97 -22.11 -28.11
N ILE A 312 5.56 -22.20 -29.30
CA ILE A 312 6.78 -21.46 -29.66
C ILE A 312 6.46 -19.97 -29.80
N TRP A 313 5.36 -19.62 -30.47
CA TRP A 313 4.94 -18.23 -30.67
C TRP A 313 4.78 -17.42 -29.36
N PRO A 314 3.98 -17.85 -28.37
CA PRO A 314 3.80 -17.06 -27.15
C PRO A 314 5.08 -17.00 -26.31
N ALA A 315 5.91 -18.05 -26.32
CA ALA A 315 7.20 -18.05 -25.64
C ALA A 315 8.18 -17.06 -26.29
N GLY A 316 8.24 -17.04 -27.63
CA GLY A 316 9.07 -16.12 -28.39
C GLY A 316 8.61 -14.67 -28.27
N ILE A 317 7.30 -14.43 -28.31
CA ILE A 317 6.72 -13.09 -28.08
C ILE A 317 7.03 -12.61 -26.66
N ALA A 318 6.88 -13.47 -25.64
CA ALA A 318 7.24 -13.13 -24.28
C ALA A 318 8.74 -12.81 -24.15
N LEU A 319 9.61 -13.65 -24.70
CA LEU A 319 11.06 -13.44 -24.68
C LEU A 319 11.46 -12.13 -25.38
N THR A 320 10.95 -11.89 -26.59
CA THR A 320 11.24 -10.65 -27.34
C THR A 320 10.75 -9.42 -26.60
N THR A 321 9.55 -9.46 -26.00
CA THR A 321 9.01 -8.36 -25.19
C THR A 321 9.88 -8.06 -23.96
N LEU A 322 10.41 -9.10 -23.30
CA LEU A 322 11.37 -8.93 -22.21
C LEU A 322 12.68 -8.30 -22.71
N LEU A 323 13.25 -8.81 -23.81
CA LEU A 323 14.50 -8.32 -24.37
C LEU A 323 14.41 -6.85 -24.79
N ILE A 324 13.34 -6.44 -25.48
CA ILE A 324 13.14 -5.03 -25.84
C ILE A 324 12.87 -4.16 -24.61
N GLY A 325 12.20 -4.70 -23.58
CA GLY A 325 12.00 -3.98 -22.32
C GLY A 325 13.31 -3.74 -21.57
N ILE A 326 14.21 -4.72 -21.58
CA ILE A 326 15.57 -4.59 -21.05
C ILE A 326 16.35 -3.58 -21.90
N ALA A 327 16.37 -3.75 -23.23
CA ALA A 327 17.09 -2.85 -24.14
C ALA A 327 16.59 -1.40 -24.06
N ASN A 328 15.29 -1.17 -23.84
CA ASN A 328 14.72 0.17 -23.65
C ASN A 328 15.23 0.87 -22.38
N ASN A 329 15.69 0.10 -21.40
CA ASN A 329 16.13 0.57 -20.10
C ASN A 329 17.64 0.79 -19.97
N TYR A 330 18.45 0.18 -20.84
CA TYR A 330 19.85 0.51 -21.03
C TYR A 330 19.95 1.53 -22.19
N ASP A 331 20.98 2.36 -22.26
CA ASP A 331 21.10 3.54 -23.18
C ASP A 331 21.00 3.25 -24.70
N PHE A 332 20.56 2.06 -25.11
CA PHE A 332 20.29 1.67 -26.49
C PHE A 332 19.30 2.60 -27.21
N THR A 333 18.29 3.12 -26.50
CA THR A 333 17.33 4.09 -27.05
C THR A 333 17.90 5.49 -27.27
N GLN A 334 19.07 5.81 -26.71
CA GLN A 334 19.75 7.08 -26.99
C GLN A 334 20.28 7.13 -28.43
N SER A 335 20.52 5.98 -29.04
CA SER A 335 20.87 5.92 -30.46
C SER A 335 19.62 6.06 -31.34
N PRO A 336 19.62 6.91 -32.39
CA PRO A 336 18.49 7.05 -33.31
C PRO A 336 18.05 5.70 -33.90
N ILE A 337 19.02 4.82 -34.19
CA ILE A 337 18.78 3.49 -34.75
C ILE A 337 18.14 2.56 -33.69
N GLY A 338 18.66 2.55 -32.46
CA GLY A 338 18.18 1.66 -31.41
C GLY A 338 16.72 1.95 -31.00
N GLY A 339 16.33 3.22 -30.95
CA GLY A 339 14.94 3.61 -30.72
C GLY A 339 13.99 3.12 -31.81
N VAL A 340 14.38 3.25 -33.09
CA VAL A 340 13.58 2.75 -34.23
C VAL A 340 13.45 1.22 -34.19
N VAL A 341 14.54 0.51 -33.88
CA VAL A 341 14.55 -0.96 -33.80
C VAL A 341 13.62 -1.45 -32.68
N ILE A 342 13.67 -0.85 -31.48
CA ILE A 342 12.78 -1.22 -30.37
C ILE A 342 11.31 -1.00 -30.76
N LYS A 343 10.98 0.16 -31.32
CA LYS A 343 9.62 0.47 -31.77
C LYS A 343 9.13 -0.50 -32.83
N ALA A 344 9.98 -0.84 -33.81
CA ALA A 344 9.64 -1.80 -34.87
C ALA A 344 9.39 -3.21 -34.31
N ILE A 345 10.27 -3.70 -33.43
CA ILE A 345 10.13 -5.02 -32.79
C ILE A 345 8.87 -5.03 -31.91
N ALA A 346 8.60 -3.97 -31.14
CA ALA A 346 7.41 -3.89 -30.30
C ALA A 346 6.12 -4.01 -31.12
N ASN A 347 6.00 -3.25 -32.22
CA ASN A 347 4.85 -3.31 -33.13
C ASN A 347 4.69 -4.69 -33.79
N PHE A 348 5.80 -5.30 -34.24
CA PHE A 348 5.77 -6.64 -34.79
C PHE A 348 5.31 -7.67 -33.75
N SER A 349 5.77 -7.56 -32.50
CA SER A 349 5.34 -8.42 -31.40
C SER A 349 3.86 -8.28 -31.09
N THR A 350 3.28 -7.06 -31.14
CA THR A 350 1.84 -6.85 -30.97
C THR A 350 1.03 -7.54 -32.07
N LEU A 351 1.45 -7.38 -33.34
CA LEU A 351 0.79 -8.03 -34.48
C LEU A 351 0.93 -9.56 -34.42
N ALA A 352 2.12 -10.07 -34.12
CA ALA A 352 2.37 -11.49 -33.95
C ALA A 352 1.51 -12.09 -32.83
N LEU A 353 1.34 -11.37 -31.72
CA LEU A 353 0.45 -11.76 -30.63
C LEU A 353 -1.01 -11.82 -31.08
N ALA A 354 -1.49 -10.80 -31.80
CA ALA A 354 -2.85 -10.77 -32.32
C ALA A 354 -3.14 -11.95 -33.25
N VAL A 355 -2.24 -12.21 -34.22
CA VAL A 355 -2.36 -13.34 -35.16
C VAL A 355 -2.29 -14.67 -34.41
N TRP A 356 -1.38 -14.82 -33.45
CA TRP A 356 -1.29 -16.04 -32.64
C TRP A 356 -2.58 -16.31 -31.85
N LEU A 357 -3.18 -15.29 -31.22
CA LEU A 357 -4.43 -15.41 -30.47
C LEU A 357 -5.63 -15.76 -31.35
N ILE A 358 -5.71 -15.14 -32.54
CA ILE A 358 -6.72 -15.46 -33.55
C ILE A 358 -6.57 -16.93 -33.96
N ARG A 359 -5.35 -17.36 -34.30
CA ARG A 359 -5.05 -18.74 -34.69
C ARG A 359 -5.33 -19.74 -33.57
N LEU A 360 -5.01 -19.38 -32.33
CA LEU A 360 -5.33 -20.18 -31.14
C LEU A 360 -6.85 -20.34 -30.98
N GLY A 361 -7.62 -19.26 -31.16
CA GLY A 361 -9.08 -19.28 -31.06
C GLY A 361 -9.72 -20.15 -32.14
N LEU A 362 -9.23 -20.07 -33.37
CA LEU A 362 -9.67 -20.90 -34.49
C LEU A 362 -9.33 -22.38 -34.27
N ASN A 363 -8.08 -22.69 -33.90
CA ASN A 363 -7.62 -24.07 -33.70
C ASN A 363 -8.29 -24.77 -32.51
N GLU A 364 -8.62 -24.02 -31.44
CA GLU A 364 -9.31 -24.58 -30.28
C GLU A 364 -10.83 -24.56 -30.42
N GLY A 365 -11.39 -24.03 -31.53
CA GLY A 365 -12.83 -23.86 -31.71
C GLY A 365 -13.47 -22.90 -30.70
N ARG A 366 -12.70 -21.94 -30.17
CA ARG A 366 -13.14 -21.03 -29.09
C ARG A 366 -13.23 -19.59 -29.56
N LEU A 367 -14.40 -18.98 -29.33
CA LEU A 367 -14.63 -17.57 -29.64
C LEU A 367 -13.75 -16.61 -28.82
N ARG A 368 -13.46 -16.94 -27.56
CA ARG A 368 -12.79 -15.99 -26.63
C ARG A 368 -11.37 -15.60 -27.07
N PRO A 369 -10.43 -16.52 -27.38
CA PRO A 369 -9.11 -16.13 -27.84
C PRO A 369 -9.15 -15.41 -29.20
N TYR A 370 -10.08 -15.79 -30.08
CA TYR A 370 -10.29 -15.12 -31.37
C TYR A 370 -10.72 -13.65 -31.20
N VAL A 371 -11.75 -13.40 -30.39
CA VAL A 371 -12.21 -12.05 -30.06
C VAL A 371 -11.09 -11.26 -29.41
N TYR A 372 -10.36 -11.88 -28.49
CA TYR A 372 -9.26 -11.22 -27.81
C TYR A 372 -8.13 -10.82 -28.77
N GLY A 373 -7.68 -11.71 -29.66
CA GLY A 373 -6.70 -11.37 -30.69
C GLY A 373 -7.18 -10.28 -31.65
N SER A 374 -8.47 -10.29 -32.00
CA SER A 374 -9.10 -9.25 -32.81
C SER A 374 -9.12 -7.88 -32.10
N LEU A 375 -9.38 -7.87 -30.79
CA LEU A 375 -9.30 -6.65 -29.97
C LEU A 375 -7.86 -6.13 -29.87
N VAL A 376 -6.86 -7.00 -29.69
CA VAL A 376 -5.44 -6.59 -29.71
C VAL A 376 -5.07 -5.95 -31.04
N PHE A 377 -5.48 -6.58 -32.15
CA PHE A 377 -5.28 -6.03 -33.49
C PHE A 377 -5.97 -4.67 -33.67
N LEU A 378 -7.22 -4.55 -33.21
CA LEU A 378 -7.98 -3.30 -33.30
C LEU A 378 -7.35 -2.19 -32.46
N SER A 379 -6.94 -2.48 -31.23
CA SER A 379 -6.23 -1.54 -30.37
C SER A 379 -4.94 -1.05 -31.03
N TRP A 380 -4.14 -1.98 -31.56
CA TRP A 380 -2.93 -1.63 -32.31
C TRP A 380 -3.24 -0.71 -33.50
N LEU A 381 -4.26 -1.07 -34.29
CA LEU A 381 -4.68 -0.30 -35.45
C LEU A 381 -5.14 1.12 -35.09
N ILE A 382 -5.92 1.27 -34.01
CA ILE A 382 -6.36 2.57 -33.47
C ILE A 382 -5.16 3.39 -33.01
N THR A 383 -4.23 2.81 -32.25
CA THR A 383 -3.01 3.51 -31.81
C THR A 383 -2.19 3.98 -33.00
N ARG A 384 -1.98 3.14 -34.02
CA ARG A 384 -1.23 3.52 -35.23
C ARG A 384 -1.91 4.63 -36.05
N TYR A 385 -3.25 4.64 -36.08
CA TYR A 385 -3.99 5.71 -36.72
C TYR A 385 -3.79 7.05 -36.03
N VAL A 386 -3.85 7.07 -34.70
CA VAL A 386 -3.60 8.29 -33.91
C VAL A 386 -2.15 8.74 -34.09
N ASP A 387 -1.20 7.82 -34.02
CA ASP A 387 0.22 8.15 -34.08
C ASP A 387 0.62 8.76 -35.42
N ILE A 388 0.20 8.17 -36.54
CA ILE A 388 0.66 8.54 -37.88
C ILE A 388 -0.33 9.52 -38.56
N GLY A 389 -1.55 9.67 -38.01
CA GLY A 389 -2.66 10.39 -38.65
C GLY A 389 -2.37 11.87 -38.92
N HIS A 390 -1.57 12.49 -38.05
CA HIS A 390 -1.16 13.88 -38.19
C HIS A 390 -0.20 14.11 -39.37
N ASP A 391 0.61 13.11 -39.74
CA ASP A 391 1.64 13.23 -40.79
C ASP A 391 1.13 12.86 -42.19
N LEU A 392 0.25 11.86 -42.31
CA LEU A 392 -0.16 11.30 -43.61
C LEU A 392 -1.49 11.86 -44.16
N GLY A 393 -2.27 12.56 -43.32
CA GLY A 393 -3.58 13.09 -43.69
C GLY A 393 -4.70 12.04 -43.76
N MET A 394 -5.95 12.50 -43.64
CA MET A 394 -7.13 11.63 -43.48
C MET A 394 -7.41 10.72 -44.69
N LEU A 395 -7.13 11.18 -45.92
CA LEU A 395 -7.39 10.41 -47.14
C LEU A 395 -6.42 9.22 -47.31
N THR A 396 -5.13 9.45 -47.07
CA THR A 396 -4.10 8.41 -47.10
C THR A 396 -4.38 7.34 -46.04
N MET A 397 -4.80 7.79 -44.85
CA MET A 397 -5.24 6.88 -43.79
C MET A 397 -6.43 6.05 -44.21
N ALA A 398 -7.47 6.65 -44.78
CA ALA A 398 -8.63 5.90 -45.27
C ALA A 398 -8.24 4.82 -46.29
N GLY A 399 -7.30 5.11 -47.20
CA GLY A 399 -6.76 4.14 -48.15
C GLY A 399 -6.02 2.96 -47.47
N PHE A 400 -5.19 3.25 -46.47
CA PHE A 400 -4.47 2.22 -45.70
C PHE A 400 -5.42 1.29 -44.93
N PHE A 401 -6.45 1.87 -44.30
CA PHE A 401 -7.50 1.13 -43.60
C PHE A 401 -8.33 0.26 -44.55
N ALA A 402 -8.70 0.80 -45.72
CA ALA A 402 -9.42 0.05 -46.74
C ALA A 402 -8.58 -1.15 -47.23
N LEU A 403 -7.28 -0.95 -47.48
CA LEU A 403 -6.37 -2.02 -47.91
C LEU A 403 -6.25 -3.13 -46.85
N ILE A 404 -6.01 -2.76 -45.58
CA ILE A 404 -5.98 -3.72 -44.47
C ILE A 404 -7.31 -4.46 -44.34
N GLY A 405 -8.43 -3.75 -44.46
CA GLY A 405 -9.78 -4.33 -44.44
C GLY A 405 -9.97 -5.39 -45.54
N VAL A 406 -9.55 -5.10 -46.77
CA VAL A 406 -9.61 -6.06 -47.88
C VAL A 406 -8.71 -7.27 -47.62
N ILE A 407 -7.47 -7.06 -47.15
CA ILE A 407 -6.53 -8.14 -46.81
C ILE A 407 -7.14 -9.07 -45.76
N LEU A 408 -7.70 -8.52 -44.67
CA LEU A 408 -8.36 -9.30 -43.61
C LEU A 408 -9.59 -10.04 -44.12
N PHE A 409 -10.38 -9.43 -45.00
CA PHE A 409 -11.55 -10.08 -45.60
C PHE A 409 -11.17 -11.27 -46.49
N VAL A 410 -10.10 -11.13 -47.29
CA VAL A 410 -9.54 -12.21 -48.10
C VAL A 410 -9.00 -13.34 -47.22
N LEU A 411 -8.22 -13.00 -46.18
CA LEU A 411 -7.71 -13.96 -45.20
C LEU A 411 -8.83 -14.73 -44.50
N ALA A 412 -9.89 -14.04 -44.07
CA ALA A 412 -11.06 -14.67 -43.45
C ALA A 412 -11.77 -15.65 -44.39
N ARG A 413 -11.84 -15.33 -45.70
CA ARG A 413 -12.46 -16.18 -46.72
C ARG A 413 -11.64 -17.45 -47.01
N VAL A 414 -10.32 -17.33 -47.06
CA VAL A 414 -9.39 -18.46 -47.31
C VAL A 414 -9.30 -19.40 -46.11
N TRP A 415 -9.54 -18.91 -44.88
CA TRP A 415 -9.39 -19.74 -43.69
C TRP A 415 -10.59 -20.62 -43.34
N LYS A 416 -11.76 -20.39 -43.95
CA LYS A 416 -12.98 -21.19 -43.72
C LYS A 416 -12.86 -22.66 -44.19
N THR A 417 -11.79 -23.01 -44.90
CA THR A 417 -11.53 -24.34 -45.48
C THR A 417 -10.63 -25.26 -44.66
N GLN A 418 -10.14 -24.85 -43.49
CA GLN A 418 -9.35 -25.72 -42.60
C GLN A 418 -9.98 -25.81 -41.20
N SER A 419 -11.02 -26.64 -41.05
CA SER A 419 -11.51 -27.07 -39.74
C SER A 419 -10.80 -28.36 -39.35
N GLU A 420 -9.69 -28.27 -38.62
CA GLU A 420 -9.11 -29.43 -37.93
C GLU A 420 -10.02 -29.89 -36.79
N ASN A 421 -9.98 -31.19 -36.48
CA ASN A 421 -10.83 -31.81 -35.47
C ASN A 421 -10.65 -31.17 -34.09
N ASN A 422 -11.77 -30.78 -33.47
CA ASN A 422 -11.83 -30.25 -32.11
C ASN A 422 -11.26 -31.27 -31.10
N LEU A 423 -10.03 -31.05 -30.65
CA LEU A 423 -9.48 -31.76 -29.50
C LEU A 423 -10.04 -31.15 -28.21
N THR A 424 -11.30 -31.48 -27.89
CA THR A 424 -11.83 -31.31 -26.53
C THR A 424 -11.30 -32.43 -25.65
N THR A 425 -10.02 -32.38 -25.30
CA THR A 425 -9.49 -33.31 -24.30
C THR A 425 -9.95 -32.82 -22.93
N GLU A 426 -10.94 -33.51 -22.35
CA GLU A 426 -11.22 -33.39 -20.91
C GLU A 426 -9.92 -33.72 -20.17
N MET A 427 -9.29 -32.70 -19.59
CA MET A 427 -8.08 -32.91 -18.81
C MET A 427 -8.45 -33.49 -17.46
N ALA A 428 -7.84 -34.62 -17.11
CA ALA A 428 -7.91 -35.17 -15.78
C ALA A 428 -7.42 -34.15 -14.73
N ASP A 429 -8.08 -34.13 -13.57
CA ASP A 429 -7.64 -33.37 -12.40
C ASP A 429 -6.16 -33.71 -12.07
N TYR A 430 -5.36 -32.69 -11.74
CA TYR A 430 -4.00 -32.93 -11.27
C TYR A 430 -4.02 -33.34 -9.79
N ARG A 431 -3.84 -34.64 -9.54
CA ARG A 431 -3.95 -35.25 -8.21
C ARG A 431 -2.69 -36.06 -7.90
N PRO A 432 -1.60 -35.42 -7.45
CA PRO A 432 -0.42 -36.14 -6.97
C PRO A 432 -0.80 -37.09 -5.83
N ALA A 433 -0.22 -38.30 -5.81
CA ALA A 433 -0.55 -39.31 -4.80
C ALA A 433 -0.33 -38.81 -3.36
N TRP A 434 0.76 -38.08 -3.11
CA TRP A 434 1.04 -37.49 -1.80
C TRP A 434 -0.03 -36.45 -1.38
N MET A 435 -0.63 -35.76 -2.35
CA MET A 435 -1.66 -34.74 -2.11
C MET A 435 -3.00 -35.39 -1.77
N GLU A 436 -3.43 -36.39 -2.55
CA GLU A 436 -4.63 -37.15 -2.23
C GLU A 436 -4.49 -37.89 -0.90
N ALA A 437 -3.29 -38.34 -0.54
CA ALA A 437 -3.02 -38.88 0.79
C ALA A 437 -3.22 -37.84 1.91
N LEU A 438 -2.77 -36.59 1.70
CA LEU A 438 -2.96 -35.51 2.67
C LEU A 438 -4.42 -35.07 2.78
N ILE A 439 -5.09 -34.88 1.63
CA ILE A 439 -6.51 -34.50 1.57
C ILE A 439 -7.38 -35.60 2.19
N SER A 440 -7.12 -36.87 1.87
CA SER A 440 -7.88 -37.99 2.44
C SER A 440 -7.67 -38.12 3.94
N LYS A 441 -6.46 -37.87 4.46
CA LYS A 441 -6.21 -37.77 5.91
C LYS A 441 -6.91 -36.59 6.57
N ALA A 442 -6.99 -35.43 5.91
CA ALA A 442 -7.60 -34.22 6.47
C ALA A 442 -9.13 -34.19 6.36
N LYS A 443 -9.71 -34.85 5.36
CA LYS A 443 -11.16 -34.81 5.05
C LYS A 443 -12.07 -35.23 6.21
N PRO A 444 -11.77 -36.28 7.01
CA PRO A 444 -12.56 -36.62 8.19
C PRO A 444 -12.60 -35.49 9.24
N TYR A 445 -11.53 -34.70 9.32
CA TYR A 445 -11.38 -33.61 10.27
C TYR A 445 -11.83 -32.25 9.72
N ALA A 446 -12.32 -32.18 8.47
CA ALA A 446 -12.67 -30.90 7.82
C ALA A 446 -13.63 -30.05 8.66
N ARG A 447 -14.58 -30.68 9.35
CA ARG A 447 -15.50 -30.00 10.27
C ARG A 447 -14.79 -29.42 11.49
N LEU A 448 -13.92 -30.20 12.13
CA LEU A 448 -13.15 -29.74 13.29
C LEU A 448 -12.16 -28.63 12.88
N LEU A 449 -11.59 -28.71 11.69
CA LEU A 449 -10.73 -27.67 11.13
C LEU A 449 -11.51 -26.37 10.85
N LEU A 450 -12.76 -26.45 10.35
CA LEU A 450 -13.62 -25.28 10.19
C LEU A 450 -13.97 -24.65 11.55
N ILE A 451 -14.33 -25.46 12.54
CA ILE A 451 -14.59 -24.98 13.91
C ILE A 451 -13.33 -24.34 14.49
N GLY A 452 -12.17 -24.96 14.31
CA GLY A 452 -10.88 -24.44 14.72
C GLY A 452 -10.55 -23.10 14.05
N ALA A 453 -10.85 -22.94 12.76
CA ALA A 453 -10.66 -21.68 12.05
C ALA A 453 -11.58 -20.57 12.58
N VAL A 454 -12.85 -20.89 12.90
CA VAL A 454 -13.78 -19.95 13.54
C VAL A 454 -13.30 -19.56 14.94
N ALA A 455 -12.86 -20.54 15.73
CA ALA A 455 -12.30 -20.31 17.07
C ALA A 455 -11.03 -19.45 17.01
N LEU A 456 -10.19 -19.64 16.00
CA LEU A 456 -9.00 -18.82 15.78
C LEU A 456 -9.36 -17.38 15.44
N GLN A 457 -10.35 -17.14 14.55
CA GLN A 457 -10.82 -15.78 14.26
C GLN A 457 -11.38 -15.08 15.52
N ALA A 458 -12.27 -15.77 16.26
CA ALA A 458 -12.82 -15.23 17.50
C ALA A 458 -11.74 -15.00 18.57
N GLY A 459 -10.78 -15.92 18.66
CA GLY A 459 -9.60 -15.83 19.53
C GLY A 459 -8.70 -14.65 19.19
N THR A 460 -8.49 -14.35 17.91
CA THR A 460 -7.75 -13.16 17.46
C THR A 460 -8.42 -11.88 17.94
N ILE A 461 -9.74 -11.75 17.76
CA ILE A 461 -10.49 -10.58 18.27
C ILE A 461 -10.44 -10.54 19.80
N GLY A 462 -10.67 -11.66 20.47
CA GLY A 462 -10.59 -11.76 21.92
C GLY A 462 -9.20 -11.38 22.47
N TRP A 463 -8.13 -11.79 21.78
CA TRP A 463 -6.76 -11.41 22.11
C TRP A 463 -6.52 -9.92 21.89
N MET A 464 -6.97 -9.32 20.78
CA MET A 464 -6.86 -7.88 20.54
C MET A 464 -7.56 -7.08 21.66
N VAL A 465 -8.79 -7.48 22.00
CA VAL A 465 -9.58 -6.87 23.07
C VAL A 465 -8.87 -7.00 24.40
N TRP A 466 -8.42 -8.20 24.76
CA TRP A 466 -7.67 -8.43 25.99
C TRP A 466 -6.39 -7.58 26.02
N HIS A 467 -5.60 -7.61 24.96
CA HIS A 467 -4.31 -6.93 24.85
C HIS A 467 -4.44 -5.41 25.05
N HIS A 468 -5.43 -4.78 24.42
CA HIS A 468 -5.61 -3.32 24.44
C HIS A 468 -6.51 -2.81 25.57
N HIS A 469 -7.27 -3.69 26.23
CA HIS A 469 -8.03 -3.32 27.43
C HIS A 469 -7.14 -3.15 28.66
N GLN A 470 -6.03 -3.91 28.78
CA GLN A 470 -5.18 -3.91 29.98
C GLN A 470 -4.61 -2.52 30.37
N PRO A 471 -4.04 -1.71 29.46
CA PRO A 471 -3.51 -0.39 29.84
C PRO A 471 -4.60 0.55 30.38
N MET A 472 -5.84 0.39 29.89
CA MET A 472 -6.95 1.23 30.31
C MET A 472 -7.52 0.85 31.69
N THR A 473 -7.34 -0.36 32.19
CA THR A 473 -7.86 -0.78 33.51
C THR A 473 -6.79 -0.85 34.58
N SER A 474 -5.62 -1.37 34.23
CA SER A 474 -4.56 -1.75 35.18
C SER A 474 -3.33 -0.86 35.07
N GLY A 475 -3.28 0.03 34.07
CA GLY A 475 -2.16 0.94 33.85
C GLY A 475 -2.14 2.13 34.80
N GLU A 476 -0.95 2.59 35.15
CA GLU A 476 -0.75 3.82 35.90
C GLU A 476 -1.22 5.01 35.04
N ARG A 477 -1.99 5.93 35.63
CA ARG A 477 -2.59 7.08 34.92
C ARG A 477 -1.56 8.20 34.73
N PHE A 478 -1.45 8.69 33.51
CA PHE A 478 -0.69 9.88 33.13
C PHE A 478 -1.55 10.81 32.27
N THR A 479 -1.34 12.12 32.42
CA THR A 479 -1.96 13.14 31.56
C THR A 479 -0.86 13.77 30.71
N LEU A 480 -1.00 13.73 29.39
CA LEU A 480 -0.03 14.26 28.44
C LEU A 480 -0.64 15.41 27.65
N ARG A 481 0.08 16.53 27.53
CA ARG A 481 -0.37 17.66 26.71
C ARG A 481 -0.22 17.31 25.21
N CYS A 482 -1.22 17.68 24.42
CA CYS A 482 -1.24 17.43 22.98
C CYS A 482 -0.77 18.67 22.20
N ARG A 483 -0.02 18.46 21.12
CA ARG A 483 0.44 19.48 20.19
C ARG A 483 -0.51 19.66 19.00
N PRO A 484 -0.54 20.85 18.38
CA PRO A 484 -1.21 21.06 17.08
C PRO A 484 -0.65 20.13 15.99
N VAL A 485 -1.52 19.60 15.14
CA VAL A 485 -1.18 18.75 13.97
C VAL A 485 -1.92 19.30 12.75
N ASP A 486 -1.27 19.29 11.58
CA ASP A 486 -1.88 19.73 10.32
C ASP A 486 -2.77 18.60 9.73
N PRO A 487 -4.07 18.81 9.43
CA PRO A 487 -4.99 17.72 9.12
C PRO A 487 -5.08 17.33 7.62
N ARG A 488 -5.23 16.02 7.34
CA ARG A 488 -6.30 15.37 6.51
C ARG A 488 -6.00 13.88 6.22
N ASP A 489 -6.93 13.00 6.57
CA ASP A 489 -7.14 11.68 5.94
C ASP A 489 -8.65 11.48 5.75
N LEU A 490 -9.11 11.37 4.50
CA LEU A 490 -10.53 11.34 4.13
C LEU A 490 -11.18 9.96 4.31
N LEU A 491 -10.40 8.92 4.65
CA LEU A 491 -10.86 7.52 4.57
C LEU A 491 -11.12 6.86 5.93
N LYS A 492 -10.83 7.53 7.06
CA LYS A 492 -10.87 6.92 8.41
C LYS A 492 -12.01 7.41 9.32
N GLY A 493 -13.01 8.09 8.76
CA GLY A 493 -14.08 8.73 9.55
C GLY A 493 -13.54 9.91 10.36
N ASP A 494 -14.33 10.45 11.29
CA ASP A 494 -13.89 11.54 12.17
C ASP A 494 -13.03 10.99 13.32
N TYR A 495 -11.73 11.22 13.23
CA TYR A 495 -10.78 10.92 14.31
C TYR A 495 -9.82 12.10 14.50
N VAL A 496 -9.36 12.28 15.72
CA VAL A 496 -8.41 13.34 16.08
C VAL A 496 -7.03 12.72 16.12
N ILE A 497 -6.14 13.20 15.24
CA ILE A 497 -4.72 12.88 15.32
C ILE A 497 -4.12 13.65 16.50
N LEU A 498 -3.51 12.93 17.42
CA LEU A 498 -2.80 13.46 18.57
C LEU A 498 -1.29 13.40 18.28
N SER A 499 -0.61 14.48 18.61
CA SER A 499 0.84 14.53 18.65
C SER A 499 1.26 15.02 20.03
N TYR A 500 2.39 14.54 20.54
CA TYR A 500 2.92 14.88 21.85
C TYR A 500 4.24 15.63 21.70
N ASP A 501 4.71 16.28 22.77
CA ASP A 501 6.00 16.98 22.78
C ASP A 501 7.21 16.10 22.45
N PHE A 502 7.07 14.80 22.65
CA PHE A 502 8.08 13.81 22.36
C PHE A 502 7.82 13.01 21.07
N SER A 503 6.72 13.28 20.33
CA SER A 503 6.44 12.56 19.07
C SER A 503 7.40 12.95 17.93
N PRO A 504 7.71 14.25 17.69
CA PRO A 504 8.72 14.62 16.71
C PRO A 504 10.11 14.25 17.19
N VAL A 505 10.93 13.72 16.29
CA VAL A 505 12.32 13.41 16.57
C VAL A 505 13.17 14.67 16.41
N HIS A 506 14.00 14.97 17.40
CA HIS A 506 14.95 16.07 17.36
C HIS A 506 16.36 15.59 16.94
N PRO A 507 17.18 16.41 16.24
CA PRO A 507 18.50 15.99 15.74
C PRO A 507 19.50 15.51 16.79
N TRP A 508 19.31 15.86 18.07
CA TRP A 508 20.13 15.34 19.17
C TRP A 508 19.68 13.93 19.61
N GLN A 509 18.39 13.62 19.52
CA GLN A 509 17.84 12.28 19.78
C GLN A 509 18.29 11.31 18.69
N GLU A 510 18.31 11.76 17.43
CA GLU A 510 18.84 10.97 16.31
C GLU A 510 20.27 10.52 16.59
N ARG A 511 21.16 11.47 16.90
CA ARG A 511 22.57 11.18 17.20
C ARG A 511 22.73 10.22 18.37
N LEU A 512 21.97 10.41 19.44
CA LEU A 512 22.03 9.57 20.63
C LEU A 512 21.55 8.13 20.35
N LEU A 513 20.45 7.98 19.62
CA LEU A 513 19.91 6.67 19.28
C LEU A 513 20.76 5.96 18.22
N ASP A 514 21.35 6.70 17.27
CA ASP A 514 22.30 6.15 16.29
C ASP A 514 23.57 5.63 17.00
N GLU A 515 24.08 6.37 17.98
CA GLU A 515 25.21 5.94 18.82
C GLU A 515 24.87 4.66 19.62
N GLU A 516 23.69 4.61 20.24
CA GLU A 516 23.22 3.42 20.98
C GLU A 516 23.01 2.23 20.03
N TRP A 517 22.43 2.46 18.85
CA TRP A 517 22.23 1.43 17.82
C TRP A 517 23.54 0.79 17.40
N HIS A 518 24.59 1.59 17.18
CA HIS A 518 25.91 1.11 16.82
C HIS A 518 26.63 0.34 17.94
N GLN A 519 26.31 0.62 19.21
CA GLN A 519 26.80 -0.18 20.33
C GLN A 519 26.13 -1.56 20.37
N LEU A 520 24.83 -1.61 20.05
CA LEU A 520 24.04 -2.84 20.03
C LEU A 520 24.29 -3.71 18.79
N HIS A 521 24.62 -3.10 17.64
CA HIS A 521 24.81 -3.76 16.34
C HIS A 521 26.16 -3.40 15.69
N PRO A 522 27.30 -3.85 16.27
CA PRO A 522 28.64 -3.47 15.83
C PRO A 522 28.96 -3.83 14.36
N GLU A 523 28.29 -4.85 13.79
CA GLU A 523 28.42 -5.32 12.41
C GLU A 523 27.92 -4.32 11.34
N THR A 524 27.10 -3.34 11.71
CA THR A 524 26.48 -2.38 10.77
C THR A 524 27.43 -1.26 10.31
N LYS A 525 28.60 -1.11 10.94
CA LYS A 525 29.56 -0.02 10.66
C LYS A 525 30.07 0.03 9.22
N ASN A 526 30.11 -1.11 8.51
CA ASN A 526 30.76 -1.22 7.20
C ASN A 526 29.85 -0.91 6.00
N ASN A 527 28.53 -0.75 6.19
CA ASN A 527 27.58 -0.57 5.09
C ASN A 527 27.17 0.90 4.88
N ARG A 528 28.14 1.82 5.03
CA ARG A 528 27.92 3.25 4.77
C ARG A 528 27.73 3.49 3.28
N SER A 529 26.49 3.51 2.79
CA SER A 529 26.20 4.20 1.54
C SER A 529 26.48 5.69 1.75
N MET A 530 27.49 6.20 1.06
CA MET A 530 28.09 7.55 1.13
C MET A 530 27.12 8.72 0.82
N ARG A 531 25.79 8.51 0.85
CA ARG A 531 24.76 9.43 0.36
C ARG A 531 23.57 9.71 1.29
N ALA A 532 23.44 9.09 2.47
CA ALA A 532 22.33 9.37 3.38
C ALA A 532 22.82 10.21 4.58
N PRO A 533 22.49 11.51 4.68
CA PRO A 533 23.05 12.36 5.72
C PRO A 533 22.25 12.40 7.05
N TYR A 534 21.11 11.70 7.21
CA TYR A 534 20.23 11.79 8.40
C TYR A 534 19.40 10.50 8.62
N TRP A 535 19.04 10.20 9.88
CA TRP A 535 18.22 9.08 10.40
C TRP A 535 18.53 7.67 9.85
N GLN A 536 19.31 6.87 10.57
CA GLN A 536 19.73 5.52 10.13
C GLN A 536 19.08 4.36 10.92
N LEU A 537 18.22 4.68 11.89
CA LEU A 537 17.43 3.67 12.59
C LEU A 537 16.35 3.10 11.67
N PRO A 538 16.30 1.77 11.49
CA PRO A 538 15.22 1.14 10.74
C PRO A 538 13.85 1.55 11.26
N ASP A 539 12.88 1.72 10.37
CA ASP A 539 11.47 1.84 10.78
C ASP A 539 11.06 0.60 11.59
N ASP A 540 10.11 0.77 12.52
CA ASP A 540 9.64 -0.27 13.44
C ASP A 540 10.71 -0.79 14.42
N THR A 541 11.76 -0.01 14.66
CA THR A 541 12.71 -0.25 15.75
C THR A 541 12.06 0.09 17.09
N LEU A 542 12.22 -0.83 18.05
CA LEU A 542 11.70 -0.67 19.40
C LEU A 542 12.40 0.46 20.15
N ILE A 543 11.63 1.38 20.73
CA ILE A 543 12.14 2.47 21.56
C ILE A 543 11.45 2.49 22.92
N PHE A 544 12.17 2.98 23.91
CA PHE A 544 11.68 3.22 25.26
C PHE A 544 11.88 4.69 25.62
N LEU A 545 10.82 5.30 26.14
CA LEU A 545 10.82 6.71 26.55
C LEU A 545 10.46 6.82 28.02
N PRO A 546 11.44 7.02 28.93
CA PRO A 546 11.17 7.25 30.34
C PRO A 546 10.21 8.41 30.55
N LEU A 547 9.27 8.27 31.48
CA LEU A 547 8.21 9.24 31.75
C LEU A 547 8.12 9.53 33.25
N THR A 548 8.10 10.81 33.60
CA THR A 548 7.99 11.29 34.99
C THR A 548 6.81 12.24 35.14
N LYS A 549 6.24 12.37 36.34
CA LYS A 549 5.17 13.34 36.60
C LYS A 549 5.79 14.64 37.08
N ASN A 550 5.37 15.76 36.49
CA ASN A 550 5.76 17.08 36.96
C ASN A 550 4.89 17.54 38.15
N ALA A 551 5.21 18.72 38.70
CA ALA A 551 4.52 19.27 39.87
C ALA A 551 3.01 19.51 39.64
N GLU A 552 2.60 19.66 38.38
CA GLU A 552 1.20 19.85 37.95
C GLU A 552 0.49 18.52 37.61
N GLY A 553 1.19 17.38 37.71
CA GLY A 553 0.65 16.05 37.43
C GLY A 553 0.66 15.64 35.94
N PHE A 554 1.27 16.43 35.05
CA PHE A 554 1.49 16.06 33.65
C PHE A 554 2.71 15.16 33.49
N GLY A 555 2.66 14.27 32.50
CA GLY A 555 3.80 13.43 32.12
C GLY A 555 4.83 14.22 31.32
N GLU A 556 6.06 14.27 31.83
CA GLU A 556 7.23 14.80 31.15
C GLU A 556 8.13 13.65 30.67
N ALA A 557 8.42 13.67 29.37
CA ALA A 557 9.25 12.69 28.70
C ALA A 557 10.75 12.97 28.92
N GLY A 558 11.48 11.92 29.26
CA GLY A 558 12.93 11.92 29.34
C GLY A 558 13.61 11.65 28.00
N THR A 559 14.87 11.24 28.05
CA THR A 559 15.65 10.89 26.86
C THR A 559 15.22 9.53 26.30
N PRO A 560 14.89 9.40 25.00
CA PRO A 560 14.58 8.12 24.39
C PRO A 560 15.82 7.21 24.36
N THR A 561 15.60 5.90 24.46
CA THR A 561 16.64 4.87 24.45
C THR A 561 16.16 3.59 23.77
N LEU A 562 17.08 2.77 23.25
CA LEU A 562 16.81 1.47 22.64
C LEU A 562 16.82 0.33 23.67
N SER A 563 17.47 0.54 24.81
CA SER A 563 17.54 -0.43 25.90
C SER A 563 16.39 -0.24 26.90
N ARG A 564 15.83 -1.36 27.38
CA ARG A 564 14.70 -1.33 28.32
C ARG A 564 15.16 -0.71 29.66
N PRO A 565 14.49 0.36 30.15
CA PRO A 565 14.82 0.93 31.46
C PRO A 565 14.60 -0.08 32.61
N ASN A 566 15.54 -0.13 33.54
CA ASN A 566 15.50 -1.06 34.68
C ASN A 566 14.58 -0.60 35.83
N ALA A 567 14.21 0.69 35.86
CA ALA A 567 13.34 1.28 36.86
C ALA A 567 12.60 2.50 36.30
N GLY A 568 11.48 2.85 36.93
CA GLY A 568 10.63 3.98 36.53
C GLY A 568 9.61 3.63 35.44
N THR A 569 8.61 4.50 35.29
CA THR A 569 7.59 4.35 34.25
C THR A 569 8.16 4.83 32.91
N TYR A 570 7.88 4.11 31.84
CA TYR A 570 8.35 4.45 30.50
C TYR A 570 7.28 4.09 29.46
N LEU A 571 7.31 4.75 28.30
CA LEU A 571 6.49 4.42 27.14
C LEU A 571 7.31 3.53 26.20
N ARG A 572 6.70 2.44 25.75
CA ARG A 572 7.22 1.58 24.70
C ARG A 572 6.62 2.01 23.37
N GLY A 573 7.47 2.33 22.41
CA GLY A 573 7.06 2.78 21.08
C GLY A 573 7.87 2.14 19.96
N LEU A 574 7.60 2.62 18.75
CA LEU A 574 8.31 2.24 17.53
C LEU A 574 8.80 3.51 16.81
N THR A 575 9.96 3.41 16.18
CA THR A 575 10.44 4.42 15.24
C THR A 575 9.57 4.43 13.98
N ARG A 576 9.30 5.64 13.48
CA ARG A 576 8.72 5.87 12.15
C ARG A 576 9.48 6.98 11.46
N ARG A 577 9.44 7.00 10.14
CA ARG A 577 10.06 8.01 9.28
C ARG A 577 9.99 9.47 9.76
N ASN A 578 8.89 9.89 10.39
CA ASN A 578 8.67 11.28 10.83
C ASN A 578 8.57 11.46 12.35
N GLY A 579 8.95 10.46 13.15
CA GLY A 579 8.81 10.57 14.60
C GLY A 579 8.74 9.24 15.34
N PHE A 580 8.39 9.33 16.60
CA PHE A 580 8.10 8.19 17.46
C PHE A 580 6.59 7.96 17.53
N ARG A 581 6.19 6.67 17.50
CA ARG A 581 4.79 6.26 17.73
C ARG A 581 4.70 5.32 18.93
N PHE A 582 3.74 5.60 19.81
CA PHE A 582 3.54 4.90 21.08
C PHE A 582 2.16 4.21 21.17
N GLY A 583 1.35 4.27 20.10
CA GLY A 583 0.03 3.65 20.05
C GLY A 583 -1.07 4.46 20.75
N ILE A 584 -0.83 5.76 20.95
CA ILE A 584 -1.72 6.72 21.64
C ILE A 584 -1.96 7.98 20.78
N GLU A 585 -1.59 7.95 19.51
CA GLU A 585 -1.62 9.08 18.57
C GLU A 585 -2.97 9.24 17.84
N ALA A 586 -3.93 8.33 18.02
CA ALA A 586 -5.24 8.40 17.40
C ALA A 586 -6.35 8.36 18.46
N PHE A 587 -7.35 9.23 18.33
CA PHE A 587 -8.57 9.18 19.14
C PHE A 587 -9.80 9.25 18.23
N TYR A 588 -10.61 8.19 18.23
CA TYR A 588 -11.84 8.13 17.43
C TYR A 588 -12.98 8.80 18.17
N VAL A 589 -13.65 9.74 17.50
CA VAL A 589 -14.75 10.54 18.06
C VAL A 589 -16.02 10.32 17.26
N LYS A 590 -17.14 10.82 17.79
CA LYS A 590 -18.41 10.83 17.05
C LYS A 590 -18.27 11.69 15.79
N GLU A 591 -18.98 11.30 14.73
CA GLU A 591 -19.04 12.07 13.49
C GLU A 591 -19.55 13.51 13.77
N GLY A 592 -18.83 14.52 13.30
CA GLY A 592 -19.07 15.93 13.53
C GLY A 592 -18.36 16.53 14.76
N GLU A 593 -17.87 15.72 15.71
CA GLU A 593 -17.23 16.22 16.94
C GLU A 593 -15.72 16.45 16.84
N GLY A 594 -15.06 15.92 15.79
CA GLY A 594 -13.60 16.03 15.61
C GLY A 594 -13.08 17.46 15.64
N ARG A 595 -13.81 18.38 14.98
CA ARG A 595 -13.41 19.80 14.89
C ARG A 595 -13.27 20.47 16.26
N LYS A 596 -14.10 20.12 17.24
CA LYS A 596 -14.04 20.69 18.59
C LYS A 596 -12.70 20.35 19.26
N TRP A 597 -12.31 19.09 19.17
CA TRP A 597 -11.06 18.60 19.74
C TRP A 597 -9.85 19.09 18.98
N GLU A 598 -9.92 19.18 17.65
CA GLU A 598 -8.88 19.79 16.82
C GLU A 598 -8.68 21.28 17.14
N GLN A 599 -9.77 22.03 17.35
CA GLN A 599 -9.70 23.42 17.76
C GLN A 599 -9.06 23.56 19.15
N LEU A 600 -9.48 22.76 20.13
CA LEU A 600 -8.87 22.73 21.47
C LEU A 600 -7.38 22.39 21.42
N ARG A 601 -6.99 21.42 20.58
CA ARG A 601 -5.59 21.04 20.33
C ARG A 601 -4.80 22.19 19.72
N ASN A 602 -5.34 22.81 18.68
CA ASN A 602 -4.68 23.93 17.99
C ASN A 602 -4.55 25.16 18.90
N GLN A 603 -5.44 25.32 19.88
CA GLN A 603 -5.39 26.36 20.91
C GLN A 603 -4.47 26.02 22.09
N GLY A 604 -3.88 24.81 22.12
CA GLY A 604 -2.99 24.34 23.19
C GLY A 604 -3.70 23.96 24.49
N GLY A 605 -5.02 23.74 24.44
CA GLY A 605 -5.85 23.37 25.59
C GLY A 605 -6.24 21.89 25.64
N LEU A 606 -5.62 21.03 24.81
CA LEU A 606 -5.92 19.60 24.78
C LEU A 606 -4.87 18.78 25.54
N ALA A 607 -5.33 17.88 26.40
CA ALA A 607 -4.49 16.83 26.98
C ALA A 607 -5.15 15.44 26.82
N ALA A 608 -4.31 14.42 26.65
CA ALA A 608 -4.69 13.03 26.61
C ALA A 608 -4.44 12.36 27.97
N GLU A 609 -5.44 11.67 28.47
CA GLU A 609 -5.28 10.77 29.61
C GLU A 609 -4.95 9.37 29.10
N ILE A 610 -3.81 8.84 29.53
CA ILE A 610 -3.30 7.53 29.14
C ILE A 610 -3.06 6.64 30.35
N GLY A 611 -3.14 5.33 30.14
CA GLY A 611 -2.76 4.32 31.13
C GLY A 611 -1.54 3.55 30.66
N ILE A 612 -0.52 3.43 31.51
CA ILE A 612 0.77 2.81 31.16
C ILE A 612 0.99 1.56 32.01
N LEU A 613 1.30 0.43 31.38
CA LEU A 613 1.64 -0.82 32.04
C LEU A 613 3.13 -0.87 32.43
N PRO A 614 3.54 -1.76 33.37
CA PRO A 614 4.95 -1.95 33.75
C PRO A 614 5.87 -2.42 32.61
N ASP A 615 5.31 -2.92 31.51
CA ASP A 615 6.05 -3.28 30.29
C ASP A 615 6.21 -2.10 29.32
N GLY A 616 5.66 -0.93 29.67
CA GLY A 616 5.68 0.32 28.93
C GLY A 616 4.58 0.47 27.88
N ARG A 617 3.69 -0.51 27.70
CA ARG A 617 2.55 -0.35 26.79
C ARG A 617 1.58 0.69 27.33
N ALA A 618 1.20 1.63 26.47
CA ALA A 618 0.24 2.66 26.79
C ALA A 618 -1.09 2.43 26.07
N GLY A 619 -2.17 2.93 26.65
CA GLY A 619 -3.49 2.98 26.01
C GLY A 619 -4.20 4.29 26.34
N LEU A 620 -4.84 4.88 25.33
CA LEU A 620 -5.54 6.15 25.44
C LEU A 620 -6.92 5.98 26.08
N ILE A 621 -7.18 6.69 27.17
CA ILE A 621 -8.42 6.54 27.94
C ILE A 621 -9.44 7.60 27.56
N ASN A 622 -9.03 8.87 27.57
CA ASN A 622 -9.92 10.00 27.30
C ASN A 622 -9.12 11.27 26.91
N LEU A 623 -9.83 12.26 26.38
CA LEU A 623 -9.32 13.61 26.15
C LEU A 623 -9.88 14.58 27.21
N LYS A 624 -9.03 15.46 27.72
CA LYS A 624 -9.36 16.50 28.70
C LYS A 624 -9.09 17.88 28.11
N ASN A 625 -10.01 18.81 28.35
CA ASN A 625 -9.72 20.23 28.19
C ASN A 625 -8.93 20.69 29.41
N VAL A 626 -7.75 21.24 29.18
CA VAL A 626 -6.82 21.68 30.21
C VAL A 626 -6.52 23.16 29.98
N PRO A 627 -6.40 23.98 31.04
CA PRO A 627 -5.91 25.34 30.90
C PRO A 627 -4.63 25.36 30.07
N LYS A 628 -4.54 26.34 29.17
CA LYS A 628 -3.31 26.60 28.43
C LYS A 628 -2.17 26.69 29.45
N ALA A 629 -1.01 26.10 29.15
CA ALA A 629 0.16 26.31 29.99
C ALA A 629 0.33 27.83 30.17
N ASP A 630 0.36 28.29 31.43
CA ASP A 630 0.57 29.70 31.73
C ASP A 630 2.02 30.02 31.35
N LEU A 631 2.21 30.35 30.07
CA LEU A 631 3.50 30.74 29.56
C LEU A 631 3.88 32.04 30.25
N THR A 632 4.83 31.96 31.17
CA THR A 632 5.27 33.13 31.94
C THR A 632 6.03 34.07 30.99
N PRO A 633 5.61 35.33 30.82
CA PRO A 633 6.33 36.25 29.96
C PRO A 633 7.75 36.44 30.47
N VAL A 634 8.73 36.18 29.61
CA VAL A 634 10.14 36.48 29.91
C VAL A 634 10.48 37.76 29.19
N ALA A 635 11.04 38.73 29.91
CA ALA A 635 11.53 39.95 29.29
C ALA A 635 12.72 39.63 28.36
N PHE A 636 12.70 40.18 27.15
CA PHE A 636 13.81 40.15 26.21
C PHE A 636 14.19 41.57 25.80
N ARG A 637 15.45 41.77 25.44
CA ARG A 637 15.93 43.05 24.87
C ARG A 637 16.60 42.80 23.52
N PRO A 638 16.43 43.68 22.51
CA PRO A 638 17.11 43.53 21.23
C PRO A 638 18.62 43.60 21.41
N LEU A 639 19.36 42.84 20.58
CA LEU A 639 20.80 42.96 20.50
C LEU A 639 21.15 44.22 19.69
N GLU A 640 21.34 45.33 20.40
CA GLU A 640 21.65 46.61 19.77
C GLU A 640 23.15 46.78 19.52
N ARG A 641 23.50 47.45 18.41
CA ARG A 641 24.86 47.94 18.12
C ARG A 641 25.91 46.83 17.95
N PHE A 642 25.45 45.67 17.49
CA PHE A 642 26.30 44.60 16.98
C PHE A 642 25.93 44.29 15.53
N PHE A 643 26.94 44.11 14.68
CA PHE A 643 26.75 43.58 13.34
C PHE A 643 27.34 42.18 13.25
N ARG A 644 26.66 41.30 12.53
CA ARG A 644 27.09 39.91 12.37
C ARG A 644 28.28 39.84 11.41
N VAL A 645 29.34 39.13 11.79
CA VAL A 645 30.53 38.92 10.96
C VAL A 645 30.26 37.82 9.94
N ARG A 646 30.54 38.10 8.66
CA ARG A 646 30.47 37.10 7.58
C ARG A 646 31.72 36.23 7.62
N LYS A 647 31.57 34.95 8.00
CA LYS A 647 32.56 33.92 7.64
C LYS A 647 32.25 33.50 6.19
N ASN A 648 33.15 33.78 5.25
CA ASN A 648 33.11 33.09 3.96
C ASN A 648 33.35 31.60 4.23
N ASP A 649 32.55 30.74 3.63
CA ASP A 649 32.71 29.28 3.58
C ASP A 649 32.33 28.46 4.83
N ALA A 650 31.06 28.52 5.22
CA ALA A 650 30.39 27.32 5.72
C ALA A 650 28.94 27.29 5.20
N PRO A 651 28.56 26.29 4.37
CA PRO A 651 27.15 26.07 4.10
C PRO A 651 26.45 25.82 5.44
N ALA A 652 25.32 26.50 5.66
CA ALA A 652 24.47 26.18 6.81
C ALA A 652 24.23 24.66 6.83
N PRO A 653 24.42 23.96 7.97
CA PRO A 653 24.16 22.53 8.01
C PRO A 653 22.70 22.30 7.62
N ARG A 654 22.50 21.65 6.47
CA ARG A 654 21.18 21.28 5.94
C ARG A 654 20.56 20.23 6.85
N THR A 655 19.94 20.65 7.95
CA THR A 655 19.19 19.76 8.86
C THR A 655 17.71 19.76 8.47
N MET A 656 17.10 18.57 8.47
CA MET A 656 15.88 18.25 7.70
C MET A 656 14.56 18.82 8.26
N ASN A 657 14.58 19.59 9.35
CA ASN A 657 13.35 20.11 9.99
C ASN A 657 13.26 21.64 10.08
N ARG A 658 14.14 22.39 9.40
CA ARG A 658 14.02 23.85 9.30
C ARG A 658 13.35 24.23 7.98
N PRO A 659 12.38 25.15 7.95
CA PRO A 659 11.84 25.65 6.69
C PRO A 659 12.99 26.14 5.79
N PHE A 660 12.91 25.83 4.49
CA PHE A 660 13.98 26.12 3.53
C PHE A 660 14.46 27.57 3.66
N GLY A 661 15.71 27.73 4.08
CA GLY A 661 16.35 29.03 4.19
C GLY A 661 16.17 29.79 5.51
N VAL A 662 15.94 29.08 6.61
CA VAL A 662 15.97 29.64 7.97
C VAL A 662 17.10 29.03 8.80
N SER A 663 17.83 29.87 9.54
CA SER A 663 18.86 29.45 10.51
C SER A 663 18.63 30.08 11.87
N THR A 664 18.51 29.25 12.91
CA THR A 664 18.43 29.66 14.31
C THR A 664 19.70 29.25 15.07
N ALA A 665 20.11 30.09 16.02
CA ALA A 665 21.25 29.82 16.90
C ALA A 665 21.00 30.36 18.33
N ILE A 666 21.53 29.64 19.31
CA ILE A 666 21.58 30.04 20.73
C ILE A 666 23.05 30.23 21.09
N LEU A 667 23.42 31.42 21.54
CA LEU A 667 24.78 31.72 21.99
C LEU A 667 24.80 31.85 23.51
N THR A 668 25.58 30.98 24.15
CA THR A 668 25.72 30.91 25.62
C THR A 668 27.12 31.23 26.11
N GLU A 669 28.07 31.46 25.19
CA GLU A 669 29.49 31.69 25.50
C GLU A 669 30.01 32.96 24.83
N THR A 670 30.90 33.68 25.53
CA THR A 670 31.53 34.90 25.06
C THR A 670 32.34 34.70 23.78
N GLN A 671 33.02 33.56 23.64
CA GLN A 671 33.83 33.26 22.46
C GLN A 671 32.95 33.08 21.21
N ALA A 672 31.92 32.24 21.28
CA ALA A 672 30.99 32.02 20.17
C ALA A 672 30.26 33.32 19.76
N PHE A 673 29.97 34.19 20.74
CA PHE A 673 29.41 35.52 20.49
C PHE A 673 30.38 36.44 19.76
N ALA A 674 31.64 36.53 20.19
CA ALA A 674 32.65 37.36 19.55
C ALA A 674 33.02 36.89 18.13
N GLU A 675 32.91 35.59 17.85
CA GLU A 675 33.06 35.04 16.49
C GLU A 675 31.88 35.38 15.58
N THR A 676 30.70 35.59 16.15
CA THR A 676 29.45 35.82 15.40
C THR A 676 29.15 37.31 15.23
N TYR A 677 29.44 38.14 16.23
CA TYR A 677 29.05 39.55 16.31
C TYR A 677 30.23 40.47 16.63
N GLN A 678 30.34 41.57 15.88
CA GLN A 678 31.28 42.66 16.16
C GLN A 678 30.55 43.91 16.67
N PRO A 679 31.10 44.59 17.68
CA PRO A 679 30.51 45.83 18.20
C PRO A 679 30.67 46.94 17.17
N ALA A 680 29.63 47.76 17.02
CA ALA A 680 29.69 48.98 16.23
C ALA A 680 29.19 50.16 17.03
N ALA A 681 30.09 51.10 17.29
CA ALA A 681 29.75 52.34 17.96
C ALA A 681 28.91 53.21 17.03
N LEU A 682 27.73 53.62 17.50
CA LEU A 682 26.87 54.59 16.82
C LEU A 682 26.79 55.84 17.72
N HIS A 683 27.12 57.03 17.19
CA HIS A 683 27.01 58.31 17.90
C HIS A 683 27.72 58.36 19.27
N GLY A 684 28.92 57.78 19.38
CA GLY A 684 29.74 57.87 20.59
C GLY A 684 29.30 57.00 21.77
N GLN A 685 28.28 56.16 21.59
CA GLN A 685 27.87 55.18 22.60
C GLN A 685 28.37 53.77 22.26
N ASN A 686 28.97 53.10 23.23
CA ASN A 686 29.52 51.75 23.06
C ASN A 686 28.42 50.68 23.00
N ALA A 687 28.71 49.57 22.34
CA ALA A 687 27.87 48.38 22.35
C ALA A 687 27.90 47.73 23.74
N VAL A 688 26.75 47.31 24.25
CA VAL A 688 26.63 46.64 25.55
C VAL A 688 26.65 45.14 25.34
N ALA A 689 27.75 44.48 25.71
CA ALA A 689 27.86 43.03 25.60
C ALA A 689 26.87 42.31 26.55
N PRO A 690 26.32 41.14 26.14
CA PRO A 690 25.54 40.29 27.04
C PRO A 690 26.38 39.73 28.19
N ASP A 691 25.78 39.61 29.38
CA ASP A 691 26.40 38.91 30.52
C ASP A 691 26.09 37.40 30.42
N PHE A 692 26.97 36.64 29.76
CA PHE A 692 26.78 35.19 29.52
C PHE A 692 26.70 34.33 30.79
N SER A 693 26.98 34.88 31.98
CA SER A 693 26.74 34.19 33.25
C SER A 693 25.23 34.11 33.60
N LYS A 694 24.42 35.03 33.06
CA LYS A 694 22.98 35.17 33.38
C LYS A 694 22.10 35.27 32.15
N GLU A 695 22.65 35.62 31.00
CA GLU A 695 21.95 35.88 29.75
C GLU A 695 22.43 34.92 28.64
N MET A 696 21.59 34.79 27.61
CA MET A 696 21.92 34.10 26.37
C MET A 696 21.37 34.91 25.20
N VAL A 697 21.95 34.72 24.01
CA VAL A 697 21.52 35.43 22.79
C VAL A 697 20.83 34.45 21.86
N LEU A 698 19.60 34.79 21.47
CA LEU A 698 18.84 34.06 20.46
C LEU A 698 18.96 34.77 19.12
N THR A 699 19.36 34.05 18.08
CA THR A 699 19.54 34.58 16.73
C THR A 699 18.61 33.86 15.75
N TYR A 700 17.93 34.63 14.91
CA TYR A 700 17.12 34.17 13.78
C TYR A 700 17.63 34.81 12.50
N THR A 701 17.93 34.01 11.47
CA THR A 701 18.48 34.48 10.19
C THR A 701 17.77 33.81 9.02
N LEU A 702 17.39 34.59 8.02
CA LEU A 702 16.89 34.10 6.74
C LEU A 702 18.00 33.99 5.69
N ASN A 703 17.80 33.16 4.68
CA ASN A 703 18.65 33.09 3.51
C ASN A 703 18.68 34.42 2.76
N GLU A 704 19.72 34.56 1.93
CA GLU A 704 19.88 35.71 1.05
C GLU A 704 18.63 35.91 0.16
N THR A 705 17.99 37.07 0.26
CA THR A 705 16.77 37.43 -0.46
C THR A 705 16.91 38.77 -1.16
N ASN A 706 16.19 38.95 -2.28
CA ASN A 706 16.06 40.22 -2.98
C ASN A 706 14.79 40.98 -2.56
N PHE A 707 14.18 40.65 -1.43
CA PHE A 707 13.08 41.38 -0.82
C PHE A 707 13.52 42.05 0.48
N SER A 708 12.91 43.20 0.78
CA SER A 708 13.09 43.91 2.07
C SER A 708 12.34 43.23 3.20
N THR A 709 12.70 41.98 3.51
CA THR A 709 12.04 41.24 4.59
C THR A 709 12.54 41.74 5.96
N GLU A 710 11.61 42.13 6.82
CA GLU A 710 11.88 42.48 8.22
C GLU A 710 11.62 41.26 9.11
N VAL A 711 12.55 40.94 10.02
CA VAL A 711 12.41 39.86 10.99
C VAL A 711 12.35 40.48 12.39
N ARG A 712 11.39 40.09 13.21
CA ARG A 712 11.27 40.59 14.59
C ARG A 712 10.80 39.53 15.57
N PHE A 713 11.33 39.56 16.78
CA PHE A 713 10.80 38.78 17.90
C PHE A 713 9.60 39.51 18.50
N LEU A 714 8.44 38.85 18.55
CA LEU A 714 7.21 39.41 19.10
C LEU A 714 7.14 39.25 20.61
N LYS A 715 7.51 38.07 21.10
CA LYS A 715 7.45 37.70 22.52
C LYS A 715 8.37 36.53 22.83
N THR A 716 8.84 36.48 24.07
CA THR A 716 9.48 35.30 24.66
C THR A 716 8.70 34.88 25.89
N GLU A 717 8.32 33.62 25.95
CA GLU A 717 7.51 33.09 27.05
C GLU A 717 8.14 31.78 27.56
N ARG A 718 7.99 31.48 28.85
CA ARG A 718 8.61 30.32 29.48
C ARG A 718 7.58 29.29 29.91
N ASP A 719 7.88 28.04 29.59
CA ASP A 719 7.17 26.82 29.95
C ASP A 719 8.13 25.87 30.68
N GLY A 720 8.18 25.95 32.02
CA GLY A 720 9.12 25.18 32.82
C GLY A 720 10.60 25.43 32.43
N ARG A 721 11.23 24.42 31.80
CA ARG A 721 12.62 24.48 31.30
C ARG A 721 12.73 24.89 29.82
N LEU A 722 11.61 25.11 29.15
CA LEU A 722 11.53 25.54 27.75
C LEU A 722 11.26 27.04 27.67
N LEU A 723 12.01 27.73 26.81
CA LEU A 723 11.73 29.10 26.39
C LEU A 723 11.17 29.09 24.98
N VAL A 724 9.98 29.66 24.78
CA VAL A 724 9.33 29.81 23.47
C VAL A 724 9.55 31.23 22.97
N ALA A 725 10.26 31.37 21.85
CA ALA A 725 10.51 32.64 21.18
C ALA A 725 9.65 32.76 19.91
N THR A 726 8.70 33.69 19.89
CA THR A 726 7.83 33.92 18.73
C THR A 726 8.47 34.93 17.79
N VAL A 727 8.73 34.54 16.54
CA VAL A 727 9.36 35.37 15.50
C VAL A 727 8.38 35.60 14.36
N GLU A 728 8.28 36.85 13.90
CA GLU A 728 7.49 37.24 12.74
C GLU A 728 8.40 37.67 11.59
N GLU A 729 8.07 37.18 10.40
CA GLU A 729 8.68 37.59 9.13
C GLU A 729 7.69 38.46 8.37
N LYS A 730 8.06 39.71 8.09
CA LYS A 730 7.26 40.63 7.28
C LYS A 730 7.93 40.83 5.92
N PRO A 731 7.43 40.20 4.85
CA PRO A 731 7.99 40.39 3.51
C PRO A 731 7.69 41.82 3.01
N GLY A 732 8.74 42.53 2.61
CA GLY A 732 8.63 43.86 2.02
C GLY A 732 8.66 43.85 0.48
N VAL A 733 8.98 45.00 -0.12
CA VAL A 733 9.08 45.17 -1.57
C VAL A 733 10.40 44.59 -2.10
N LYS A 734 10.39 44.14 -3.37
CA LYS A 734 11.59 43.69 -4.08
C LYS A 734 12.62 44.81 -4.22
N GLN A 735 13.89 44.52 -3.95
CA GLN A 735 15.02 45.44 -3.98
C GLN A 735 16.03 45.05 -5.07
N SER A 736 16.85 46.01 -5.49
CA SER A 736 17.89 45.84 -6.52
C SER A 736 19.14 45.10 -6.02
N HIS A 737 19.30 44.96 -4.70
CA HIS A 737 20.39 44.26 -4.06
C HIS A 737 19.84 43.11 -3.21
N LYS A 738 20.72 42.17 -2.87
CA LYS A 738 20.39 41.06 -1.99
C LYS A 738 20.71 41.42 -0.53
N SER A 739 19.89 40.97 0.40
CA SER A 739 20.05 41.18 1.84
C SER A 739 19.85 39.86 2.60
N ILE A 740 20.36 39.78 3.83
CA ILE A 740 20.18 38.64 4.74
C ILE A 740 19.39 39.15 5.95
N PRO A 741 18.06 39.00 5.94
CA PRO A 741 17.22 39.40 7.07
C PRO A 741 17.59 38.62 8.33
N GLN A 742 17.75 39.33 9.44
CA GLN A 742 18.10 38.72 10.71
C GLN A 742 17.58 39.53 11.89
N ALA A 743 17.36 38.85 13.01
CA ALA A 743 17.05 39.46 14.30
C ALA A 743 17.77 38.70 15.41
N ALA A 744 18.18 39.42 16.45
CA ALA A 744 18.78 38.83 17.64
C ALA A 744 18.27 39.52 18.90
N VAL A 745 18.02 38.72 19.94
CA VAL A 745 17.52 39.17 21.23
C VAL A 745 18.31 38.53 22.38
N ILE A 746 18.44 39.26 23.47
CA ILE A 746 19.06 38.82 24.72
C ILE A 746 17.94 38.43 25.68
N VAL A 747 18.07 37.24 26.28
CA VAL A 747 17.07 36.67 27.20
C VAL A 747 17.79 36.11 28.44
N PRO A 748 17.20 36.18 29.65
CA PRO A 748 17.73 35.51 30.83
C PRO A 748 17.87 33.99 30.62
N ARG A 749 18.97 33.39 31.08
CA ARG A 749 19.30 31.96 30.92
C ARG A 749 18.75 31.06 32.04
N ALA A 750 18.50 31.62 33.23
CA ALA A 750 18.31 30.85 34.46
C ALA A 750 17.19 29.78 34.38
N GLY A 751 17.59 28.51 34.46
CA GLY A 751 16.69 27.35 34.46
C GLY A 751 16.05 27.03 33.11
N ILE A 752 16.62 27.50 32.01
CA ILE A 752 16.22 27.17 30.64
C ILE A 752 17.19 26.13 30.08
N GLU A 753 16.66 24.98 29.70
CA GLU A 753 17.42 23.90 29.05
C GLU A 753 17.16 23.85 27.53
N PHE A 754 16.02 24.38 27.09
CA PHE A 754 15.59 24.32 25.68
C PHE A 754 15.04 25.67 25.22
N VAL A 755 15.27 26.01 23.96
CA VAL A 755 14.63 27.16 23.29
C VAL A 755 13.91 26.67 22.04
N GLU A 756 12.63 27.03 21.89
CA GLU A 756 11.82 26.77 20.71
C GLU A 756 11.47 28.07 20.00
N PHE A 757 11.83 28.18 18.71
CA PHE A 757 11.40 29.28 17.86
C PHE A 757 10.06 28.93 17.22
N ARG A 758 9.08 29.84 17.27
CA ARG A 758 7.76 29.66 16.66
C ARG A 758 7.39 30.82 15.76
N ASN A 759 6.57 30.56 14.74
CA ASN A 759 5.91 31.63 13.99
C ASN A 759 4.71 32.20 14.80
N PRO A 760 4.10 33.32 14.38
CA PRO A 760 2.95 33.91 15.08
C PRO A 760 1.72 33.00 15.12
N ASN A 761 1.63 32.03 14.20
CA ASN A 761 0.55 31.05 14.12
C ASN A 761 0.76 29.84 15.05
N GLY A 762 1.85 29.83 15.84
CA GLY A 762 2.16 28.78 16.80
C GLY A 762 2.90 27.56 16.23
N THR A 763 3.25 27.56 14.94
CA THR A 763 4.04 26.50 14.31
C THR A 763 5.50 26.58 14.79
N SER A 764 6.05 25.44 15.20
CA SER A 764 7.46 25.30 15.57
C SER A 764 8.37 25.46 14.35
N ILE A 765 9.40 26.28 14.45
CA ILE A 765 10.44 26.50 13.44
C ILE A 765 11.68 25.68 13.78
N SER A 766 12.08 25.69 15.05
CA SER A 766 13.18 24.88 15.58
C SER A 766 13.08 24.77 17.10
N ARG A 767 13.64 23.69 17.67
CA ARG A 767 13.83 23.53 19.12
C ARG A 767 15.25 23.06 19.37
N ASP A 768 16.03 23.92 20.01
CA ASP A 768 17.46 23.74 20.21
C ASP A 768 17.74 23.62 21.72
N LYS A 769 18.66 22.73 22.12
CA LYS A 769 19.11 22.62 23.52
C LYS A 769 20.09 23.75 23.82
N VAL A 770 19.96 24.35 25.00
CA VAL A 770 20.91 25.33 25.52
C VAL A 770 22.16 24.56 25.97
N ASN A 771 23.28 24.74 25.25
CA ASN A 771 24.57 24.13 25.59
C ASN A 771 25.27 24.87 26.72
#